data_AF-A0A935RKZ8-F1
#
_entry.id   AF-A0A935RKZ8-F1
#
_cell.length_a   1.000
_cell.length_b   1.000
_cell.length_c   1.000
_cell.angle_alpha   90.00
_cell.angle_beta   90.00
_cell.angle_gamma   90.00
#
_symmetry.space_group_name_H-M   'P 1'
#
loop_
_entity.id
_entity.type
_entity.pdbx_description
1 polymer ?
#
loop_
_entity_poly.entity_id
_entity_poly.type
_entity_poly.pdbx_seq_one_letter_code
_entity_poly.pdbx_strand_id
1 'polypeptide(L)'
;MEDDLKSFQSLLLTYSSRRDNYAKIAEQYAGAVQELASRAGMKPLVTFRAKTVESLASKYMRKVSAECDEPADVLLTRFTDLSGVRAIVHTVKDVDRLVDACRRHFDVDEENSVDKDARIESTSFGYRSKHLVLNVADGEAPPSIPTPVRVELQIRTFAQHVWAELYHDIGYKSEFSIPGNWTRDFARISAMLEECDKGFQGIFDELQCIESHLDQYLDTSRLAPLARQLEVLHQVEPENLRVVHRLVRVHNALGLHERAAQLEPSLEGRTDARPALKRDLGFGITRLENRSPLSPEFKRGQELIRSAVEEDPGDVDALSTLAGTYRKQGDRCLARHFYHRAHTRDPGFSYALANFLLEELLEQDDFGIVEHFAAGINHARARCLRQVESGINMPWVYFDLAFYELLQGTTIPSLNLYARGAAAASADWMIETTIGSLSDLLERQPGHAGLQSAIQTLGLTLAARFPGKAAPAALASSPSARESLTVRPILILAGSGSTVDPGAAAWMKHLLDALTAYQGTIVSGGTDAGVSGLAGRLQEQRGDQTILTIGYLPGSRSAEQDLRYAEHVPTSGTDFSILEPLTYWADLLKAGRKGGEVRLIGLGGGDISSFEYRLALAMGAHVGLVSGSGREADKLLNDPMWVQFKSDRIAGQGRLLALDKSTLAMFLA
;
A
#
# COMPACT_ATOMS: atom_id res chain seq x y z
N MET A 1 34.84 -52.44 -22.92
CA MET A 1 35.91 -51.68 -22.22
C MET A 1 36.85 -50.94 -23.18
N GLU A 2 37.46 -51.59 -24.18
CA GLU A 2 38.36 -50.91 -25.13
C GLU A 2 37.60 -50.05 -26.16
N ASP A 3 36.42 -50.49 -26.62
CA ASP A 3 35.56 -49.72 -27.54
C ASP A 3 34.80 -48.59 -26.83
N ASP A 4 34.42 -48.76 -25.56
CA ASP A 4 33.84 -47.68 -24.72
C ASP A 4 34.82 -46.52 -24.56
N LEU A 5 36.12 -46.83 -24.41
CA LEU A 5 37.16 -45.81 -24.28
C LEU A 5 37.34 -45.00 -25.57
N LYS A 6 37.19 -45.65 -26.74
CA LYS A 6 37.27 -44.99 -28.05
C LYS A 6 36.07 -44.10 -28.31
N SER A 7 34.86 -44.56 -28.01
CA SER A 7 33.63 -43.76 -28.12
C SER A 7 33.69 -42.53 -27.21
N PHE A 8 34.12 -42.71 -25.96
CA PHE A 8 34.33 -41.63 -25.00
C PHE A 8 35.39 -40.62 -25.45
N GLN A 9 36.55 -41.09 -25.92
CA GLN A 9 37.61 -40.23 -26.43
C GLN A 9 37.15 -39.45 -27.68
N SER A 10 36.43 -40.12 -28.59
CA SER A 10 35.86 -39.50 -29.79
C SER A 10 34.86 -38.39 -29.43
N LEU A 11 33.99 -38.63 -28.44
CA LEU A 11 33.05 -37.62 -27.96
C LEU A 11 33.77 -36.36 -27.44
N LEU A 12 34.78 -36.54 -26.58
CA LEU A 12 35.51 -35.41 -25.98
C LEU A 12 36.31 -34.62 -27.01
N LEU A 13 36.94 -35.29 -27.99
CA LEU A 13 37.67 -34.62 -29.07
C LEU A 13 36.73 -33.84 -29.99
N THR A 14 35.61 -34.47 -30.40
CA THR A 14 34.58 -33.80 -31.20
C THR A 14 34.02 -32.58 -30.48
N TYR A 15 33.68 -32.71 -29.20
CA TYR A 15 33.23 -31.57 -28.40
C TYR A 15 34.31 -30.49 -28.27
N SER A 16 35.55 -30.86 -27.94
CA SER A 16 36.65 -29.91 -27.73
C SER A 16 36.92 -29.06 -28.97
N SER A 17 36.89 -29.67 -30.16
CA SER A 17 37.07 -28.96 -31.44
C SER A 17 35.92 -28.01 -31.79
N ARG A 18 34.73 -28.25 -31.24
CA ARG A 18 33.50 -27.47 -31.52
C ARG A 18 33.05 -26.60 -30.35
N ARG A 19 33.79 -26.59 -29.24
CA ARG A 19 33.40 -25.92 -27.98
C ARG A 19 33.17 -24.42 -28.17
N ASP A 20 33.97 -23.76 -28.99
CA ASP A 20 33.83 -22.33 -29.26
C ASP A 20 32.52 -22.00 -29.98
N ASN A 21 31.99 -22.93 -30.80
CA ASN A 21 30.69 -22.76 -31.44
C ASN A 21 29.55 -22.89 -30.43
N TYR A 22 29.64 -23.81 -29.46
CA TYR A 22 28.70 -23.84 -28.33
C TYR A 22 28.77 -22.55 -27.48
N ALA A 23 29.97 -21.99 -27.29
CA ALA A 23 30.15 -20.73 -26.58
C ALA A 23 29.47 -19.55 -27.31
N LYS A 24 29.61 -19.47 -28.64
CA LYS A 24 28.93 -18.47 -29.48
C LYS A 24 27.41 -18.58 -29.41
N ILE A 25 26.87 -19.79 -29.43
CA ILE A 25 25.42 -20.02 -29.25
C ILE A 25 24.97 -19.52 -27.87
N ALA A 26 25.74 -19.84 -26.82
CA ALA A 26 25.43 -19.37 -25.47
C ALA A 26 25.49 -17.83 -25.36
N GLU A 27 26.45 -17.19 -26.03
CA GLU A 27 26.58 -15.74 -26.11
C GLU A 27 25.38 -15.08 -26.81
N GLN A 28 24.96 -15.63 -27.96
CA GLN A 28 23.79 -15.15 -28.70
C GLN A 28 22.52 -15.20 -27.83
N TYR A 29 22.26 -16.34 -27.19
CA TYR A 29 21.09 -16.51 -26.32
C TYR A 29 21.19 -15.66 -25.06
N ALA A 30 22.39 -15.42 -24.52
CA ALA A 30 22.58 -14.46 -23.44
C ALA A 30 22.23 -13.02 -23.84
N GLY A 31 22.60 -12.60 -25.05
CA GLY A 31 22.20 -11.31 -25.61
C GLY A 31 20.68 -11.19 -25.73
N ALA A 32 20.01 -12.21 -26.28
CA ALA A 32 18.56 -12.24 -26.42
C ALA A 32 17.84 -12.20 -25.06
N VAL A 33 18.32 -12.96 -24.07
CA VAL A 33 17.77 -12.95 -22.70
C VAL A 33 17.98 -11.59 -22.02
N GLN A 34 19.14 -10.95 -22.20
CA GLN A 34 19.41 -9.60 -21.68
C GLN A 34 18.44 -8.57 -22.27
N GLU A 35 18.18 -8.64 -23.57
CA GLU A 35 17.25 -7.74 -24.25
C GLU A 35 15.81 -7.96 -23.77
N LEU A 36 15.35 -9.22 -23.73
CA LEU A 36 14.03 -9.60 -23.26
C LEU A 36 13.78 -9.11 -21.82
N ALA A 37 14.76 -9.31 -20.94
CA ALA A 37 14.67 -8.85 -19.56
C ALA A 37 14.63 -7.31 -19.47
N SER A 38 15.42 -6.62 -20.31
CA SER A 38 15.44 -5.15 -20.37
C SER A 38 14.11 -4.55 -20.82
N ARG A 39 13.44 -5.19 -21.80
CA ARG A 39 12.08 -4.82 -22.23
C ARG A 39 11.05 -5.00 -21.11
N ALA A 40 11.20 -6.05 -20.30
CA ALA A 40 10.40 -6.27 -19.10
C ALA A 40 10.79 -5.35 -17.91
N GLY A 41 11.73 -4.42 -18.10
CA GLY A 41 12.14 -3.44 -17.08
C GLY A 41 13.11 -3.99 -16.03
N MET A 42 13.65 -5.19 -16.24
CA MET A 42 14.64 -5.80 -15.35
C MET A 42 16.06 -5.37 -15.75
N LYS A 43 16.98 -5.47 -14.79
CA LYS A 43 18.42 -5.29 -15.03
C LYS A 43 19.17 -6.55 -14.56
N PRO A 44 19.06 -7.67 -15.30
CA PRO A 44 19.74 -8.88 -14.90
C PRO A 44 21.26 -8.75 -15.08
N LEU A 45 22.01 -9.52 -14.31
CA LEU A 45 23.37 -9.89 -14.64
C LEU A 45 23.31 -11.20 -15.45
N VAL A 46 23.50 -11.10 -16.76
CA VAL A 46 23.52 -12.27 -17.65
C VAL A 46 24.96 -12.70 -17.93
N THR A 47 25.23 -13.98 -17.74
CA THR A 47 26.52 -14.62 -18.05
C THR A 47 26.29 -15.85 -18.90
N PHE A 48 27.28 -16.24 -19.68
CA PHE A 48 27.21 -17.42 -20.54
C PHE A 48 28.49 -18.24 -20.43
N ARG A 49 28.37 -19.54 -20.73
CA ARG A 49 29.51 -20.46 -20.78
C ARG A 49 29.23 -21.65 -21.68
N ALA A 50 30.27 -22.14 -22.34
CA ALA A 50 30.31 -23.51 -22.83
C ALA A 50 30.85 -24.43 -21.73
N LYS A 51 30.25 -25.61 -21.58
CA LYS A 51 30.70 -26.63 -20.62
C LYS A 51 32.20 -26.93 -20.81
N THR A 52 32.93 -27.19 -19.72
CA THR A 52 34.33 -27.63 -19.85
C THR A 52 34.37 -29.08 -20.29
N VAL A 53 35.42 -29.47 -21.01
CA VAL A 53 35.62 -30.87 -21.46
C VAL A 53 35.64 -31.83 -20.26
N GLU A 54 36.30 -31.44 -19.17
CA GLU A 54 36.31 -32.17 -17.90
C GLU A 54 34.90 -32.37 -17.30
N SER A 55 34.08 -31.32 -17.31
CA SER A 55 32.69 -31.40 -16.83
C SER A 55 31.81 -32.26 -17.74
N LEU A 56 32.06 -32.26 -19.05
CA LEU A 56 31.39 -33.16 -19.99
C LEU A 56 31.79 -34.61 -19.73
N ALA A 57 33.08 -34.89 -19.59
CA ALA A 57 33.62 -36.21 -19.24
C ALA A 57 32.95 -36.76 -17.97
N SER A 58 32.93 -35.96 -16.90
CA SER A 58 32.30 -36.32 -15.63
C SER A 58 30.79 -36.54 -15.74
N LYS A 59 30.12 -35.90 -16.69
CA LYS A 59 28.67 -36.04 -16.92
C LYS A 59 28.36 -37.28 -17.76
N TYR A 60 29.18 -37.56 -18.77
CA TYR A 60 29.09 -38.77 -19.58
C TYR A 60 29.19 -40.02 -18.70
N MET A 61 30.21 -40.09 -17.84
CA MET A 61 30.42 -41.23 -16.92
C MET A 61 29.26 -41.46 -15.93
N ARG A 62 28.45 -40.43 -15.66
CA ARG A 62 27.29 -40.51 -14.76
C ARG A 62 25.98 -40.87 -15.47
N LYS A 63 25.82 -40.48 -16.74
CA LYS A 63 24.54 -40.56 -17.47
C LYS A 63 24.48 -41.66 -18.53
N VAL A 64 25.61 -42.04 -19.10
CA VAL A 64 25.65 -43.00 -20.21
C VAL A 64 26.05 -44.36 -19.63
N SER A 65 25.17 -45.37 -19.74
CA SER A 65 25.51 -46.73 -19.34
C SER A 65 26.57 -47.30 -20.28
N ALA A 66 27.33 -48.30 -19.80
CA ALA A 66 28.46 -48.92 -20.50
C ALA A 66 28.10 -49.71 -21.78
N GLU A 67 26.92 -49.47 -22.38
CA GLU A 67 26.41 -50.20 -23.56
C GLU A 67 25.99 -49.27 -24.73
N CYS A 68 26.34 -47.98 -24.69
CA CYS A 68 25.99 -47.03 -25.75
C CYS A 68 27.13 -46.86 -26.79
N ASP A 69 27.07 -47.62 -27.88
CA ASP A 69 27.93 -47.49 -29.06
C ASP A 69 27.30 -46.55 -30.11
N GLU A 70 27.12 -45.28 -29.76
CA GLU A 70 26.59 -44.26 -30.67
C GLU A 70 27.69 -43.31 -31.17
N PRO A 71 27.56 -42.77 -32.41
CA PRO A 71 28.48 -41.75 -32.90
C PRO A 71 28.53 -40.52 -31.98
N ALA A 72 29.71 -39.90 -31.87
CA ALA A 72 29.93 -38.70 -31.05
C ALA A 72 28.89 -37.60 -31.32
N ASP A 73 28.50 -37.40 -32.58
CA ASP A 73 27.52 -36.38 -32.96
C ASP A 73 26.12 -36.66 -32.38
N VAL A 74 25.69 -37.92 -32.35
CA VAL A 74 24.41 -38.34 -31.75
C VAL A 74 24.47 -38.23 -30.24
N LEU A 75 25.60 -38.62 -29.63
CA LEU A 75 25.78 -38.51 -28.19
C LEU A 75 25.75 -37.05 -27.70
N LEU A 76 26.25 -36.10 -28.49
CA LEU A 76 26.22 -34.68 -28.13
C LEU A 76 24.81 -34.10 -28.05
N THR A 77 23.87 -34.55 -28.89
CA THR A 77 22.47 -34.05 -28.88
C THR A 77 21.70 -34.49 -27.62
N ARG A 78 22.18 -35.52 -26.92
CA ARG A 78 21.61 -35.99 -25.64
C ARG A 78 21.91 -35.06 -24.46
N PHE A 79 22.88 -34.14 -24.58
CA PHE A 79 23.25 -33.22 -23.51
C PHE A 79 22.55 -31.88 -23.67
N THR A 80 21.79 -31.47 -22.65
CA THR A 80 21.02 -30.22 -22.66
C THR A 80 21.79 -28.98 -22.19
N ASP A 81 22.98 -29.16 -21.58
CA ASP A 81 23.76 -28.10 -20.91
C ASP A 81 25.17 -27.91 -21.48
N LEU A 82 25.35 -28.22 -22.77
CA LEU A 82 26.62 -27.95 -23.48
C LEU A 82 26.84 -26.44 -23.66
N SER A 83 25.75 -25.72 -23.93
CA SER A 83 25.64 -24.26 -23.91
C SER A 83 24.81 -23.85 -22.70
N GLY A 84 25.37 -23.02 -21.83
CA GLY A 84 24.70 -22.56 -20.62
C GLY A 84 24.62 -21.05 -20.53
N VAL A 85 23.43 -20.54 -20.22
CA VAL A 85 23.18 -19.13 -19.92
C VAL A 85 22.69 -19.02 -18.49
N ARG A 86 23.10 -17.98 -17.77
CA ARG A 86 22.63 -17.69 -16.42
C ARG A 86 22.19 -16.25 -16.35
N ALA A 87 20.95 -16.04 -15.94
CA ALA A 87 20.37 -14.72 -15.68
C ALA A 87 20.13 -14.56 -14.17
N ILE A 88 20.82 -13.59 -13.56
CA ILE A 88 20.65 -13.26 -12.14
C ILE A 88 19.80 -11.99 -12.04
N VAL A 89 18.64 -12.08 -11.40
CA VAL A 89 17.67 -11.00 -11.20
C VAL A 89 17.61 -10.58 -9.72
N HIS A 90 16.91 -9.49 -9.43
CA HIS A 90 16.87 -8.90 -8.08
C HIS A 90 15.86 -9.57 -7.15
N THR A 91 14.75 -10.06 -7.69
CA THR A 91 13.61 -10.52 -6.88
C THR A 91 13.10 -11.87 -7.35
N VAL A 92 12.36 -12.57 -6.47
CA VAL A 92 11.74 -13.85 -6.82
C VAL A 92 10.66 -13.66 -7.88
N LYS A 93 9.87 -12.58 -7.80
CA LYS A 93 8.88 -12.25 -8.84
C LYS A 93 9.54 -12.01 -10.20
N ASP A 94 10.73 -11.38 -10.24
CA ASP A 94 11.45 -11.19 -11.50
C ASP A 94 11.93 -12.51 -12.10
N VAL A 95 12.19 -13.55 -11.29
CA VAL A 95 12.49 -14.90 -11.80
C VAL A 95 11.30 -15.43 -12.59
N ASP A 96 10.11 -15.38 -12.01
CA ASP A 96 8.88 -15.86 -12.64
C ASP A 96 8.54 -15.04 -13.90
N ARG A 97 8.64 -13.70 -13.82
CA ARG A 97 8.40 -12.82 -14.97
C ARG A 97 9.35 -13.09 -16.13
N LEU A 98 10.63 -13.34 -15.86
CA LEU A 98 11.60 -13.67 -16.91
C LEU A 98 11.34 -15.06 -17.48
N VAL A 99 10.97 -16.05 -16.66
CA VAL A 99 10.55 -17.38 -17.12
C VAL A 99 9.36 -17.28 -18.09
N ASP A 100 8.32 -16.55 -17.71
CA ASP A 100 7.12 -16.37 -18.53
C ASP A 100 7.40 -15.57 -19.81
N ALA A 101 8.30 -14.59 -19.75
CA ALA A 101 8.77 -13.90 -20.95
C ALA A 101 9.54 -14.85 -21.88
N CYS A 102 10.44 -15.68 -21.33
CA CYS A 102 11.21 -16.64 -22.11
C CYS A 102 10.31 -17.67 -22.79
N ARG A 103 9.31 -18.23 -22.08
CA ARG A 103 8.33 -19.18 -22.63
C ARG A 103 7.49 -18.61 -23.78
N ARG A 104 7.25 -17.29 -23.78
CA ARG A 104 6.54 -16.62 -24.88
C ARG A 104 7.43 -16.33 -26.08
N HIS A 105 8.74 -16.24 -25.89
CA HIS A 105 9.68 -15.77 -26.92
C HIS A 105 10.52 -16.87 -27.55
N PHE A 106 10.89 -17.89 -26.79
CA PHE A 106 11.74 -19.00 -27.23
C PHE A 106 10.95 -20.29 -27.36
N ASP A 107 11.44 -21.22 -28.17
CA ASP A 107 10.97 -22.61 -28.17
C ASP A 107 11.56 -23.34 -26.95
N VAL A 108 10.70 -23.68 -25.98
CA VAL A 108 11.10 -24.28 -24.70
C VAL A 108 10.78 -25.77 -24.69
N ASP A 109 11.79 -26.60 -24.46
CA ASP A 109 11.65 -28.03 -24.19
C ASP A 109 11.19 -28.21 -22.73
N GLU A 110 9.87 -28.18 -22.51
CA GLU A 110 9.26 -28.28 -21.17
C GLU A 110 9.53 -29.64 -20.51
N GLU A 111 9.74 -30.72 -21.27
CA GLU A 111 10.05 -32.05 -20.72
C GLU A 111 11.43 -32.08 -20.05
N ASN A 112 12.40 -31.36 -20.63
CA ASN A 112 13.76 -31.28 -20.10
C ASN A 112 14.00 -30.05 -19.20
N SER A 113 13.05 -29.12 -19.16
CA SER A 113 13.06 -27.99 -18.24
C SER A 113 12.79 -28.46 -16.81
N VAL A 114 13.50 -27.88 -15.84
CA VAL A 114 13.41 -28.32 -14.44
C VAL A 114 13.08 -27.13 -13.56
N ASP A 115 11.92 -27.22 -12.93
CA ASP A 115 11.62 -26.44 -11.75
C ASP A 115 12.16 -27.17 -10.51
N LYS A 116 13.30 -26.70 -9.99
CA LYS A 116 13.90 -27.31 -8.80
C LYS A 116 13.18 -26.92 -7.52
N ASP A 117 12.34 -25.89 -7.53
CA ASP A 117 11.52 -25.53 -6.37
C ASP A 117 10.51 -26.63 -6.07
N ALA A 118 9.96 -27.27 -7.12
CA ALA A 118 9.00 -28.37 -7.01
C ALA A 118 9.61 -29.70 -6.51
N ARG A 119 10.94 -29.80 -6.39
CA ARG A 119 11.66 -31.01 -5.96
C ARG A 119 12.18 -30.95 -4.52
N ILE A 120 11.97 -29.83 -3.82
CA ILE A 120 12.36 -29.67 -2.42
C ILE A 120 11.19 -30.18 -1.56
N GLU A 121 11.43 -31.17 -0.69
CA GLU A 121 10.43 -31.58 0.29
C GLU A 121 10.09 -30.40 1.20
N SER A 122 8.82 -30.25 1.58
CA SER A 122 8.35 -29.15 2.45
C SER A 122 9.06 -29.08 3.81
N THR A 123 9.74 -30.15 4.20
CA THR A 123 10.54 -30.31 5.43
C THR A 123 12.01 -29.94 5.27
N SER A 124 12.45 -29.52 4.08
CA SER A 124 13.86 -29.27 3.75
C SER A 124 14.10 -27.89 3.16
N PHE A 125 15.25 -27.28 3.49
CA PHE A 125 15.74 -26.07 2.84
C PHE A 125 16.81 -26.47 1.82
N GLY A 126 16.72 -25.95 0.62
CA GLY A 126 17.50 -26.46 -0.50
C GLY A 126 17.67 -25.50 -1.67
N TYR A 127 18.38 -25.98 -2.67
CA TYR A 127 18.75 -25.21 -3.85
C TYR A 127 17.54 -24.94 -4.76
N ARG A 128 17.13 -23.66 -4.81
CA ARG A 128 16.03 -23.12 -5.63
C ARG A 128 16.57 -22.47 -6.90
N SER A 129 16.04 -22.86 -8.05
CA SER A 129 16.39 -22.28 -9.36
C SER A 129 15.47 -22.82 -10.44
N LYS A 130 15.01 -21.92 -11.32
CA LYS A 130 14.30 -22.29 -12.54
C LYS A 130 15.30 -22.57 -13.66
N HIS A 131 15.24 -23.75 -14.24
CA HIS A 131 16.06 -24.15 -15.38
C HIS A 131 15.16 -24.35 -16.60
N LEU A 132 15.35 -23.55 -17.64
CA LEU A 132 14.68 -23.70 -18.93
C LEU A 132 15.65 -24.30 -19.94
N VAL A 133 15.18 -25.27 -20.73
CA VAL A 133 15.94 -25.81 -21.86
C VAL A 133 15.36 -25.22 -23.14
N LEU A 134 16.15 -24.40 -23.82
CA LEU A 134 15.75 -23.71 -25.05
C LEU A 134 16.24 -24.50 -26.25
N ASN A 135 15.35 -24.79 -27.20
CA ASN A 135 15.72 -25.37 -28.48
C ASN A 135 16.25 -24.26 -29.39
N VAL A 136 17.41 -24.53 -30.03
CA VAL A 136 17.98 -23.62 -31.03
C VAL A 136 17.38 -23.97 -32.38
N ALA A 137 16.83 -22.97 -33.08
CA ALA A 137 16.23 -23.18 -34.40
C ALA A 137 17.26 -23.65 -35.44
N ASP A 138 16.82 -24.46 -36.40
CA ASP A 138 17.66 -25.15 -37.41
C ASP A 138 18.44 -24.23 -38.39
N GLY A 139 18.38 -22.90 -38.22
CA GLY A 139 19.20 -21.91 -38.94
C GLY A 139 20.12 -21.06 -38.07
N GLU A 140 20.01 -21.15 -36.74
CA GLU A 140 20.83 -20.38 -35.79
C GLU A 140 22.08 -21.15 -35.36
N ALA A 141 22.04 -22.48 -35.41
CA ALA A 141 23.18 -23.33 -35.10
C ALA A 141 24.20 -23.35 -36.27
N PRO A 142 25.51 -23.21 -36.01
CA PRO A 142 26.53 -23.39 -37.04
C PRO A 142 26.46 -24.80 -37.65
N PRO A 143 26.65 -24.98 -38.97
CA PRO A 143 26.54 -26.30 -39.65
C PRO A 143 27.44 -27.39 -39.07
N SER A 144 28.50 -27.00 -38.35
CA SER A 144 29.41 -27.91 -37.66
C SER A 144 28.84 -28.55 -36.39
N ILE A 145 27.67 -28.12 -35.91
CA ILE A 145 27.05 -28.60 -34.66
C ILE A 145 25.91 -29.58 -34.99
N PRO A 146 25.86 -30.77 -34.37
CA PRO A 146 24.75 -31.71 -34.57
C PRO A 146 23.44 -31.15 -34.01
N THR A 147 22.35 -31.28 -34.75
CA THR A 147 21.00 -30.90 -34.30
C THR A 147 20.26 -32.11 -33.72
N PRO A 148 19.36 -31.94 -32.73
CA PRO A 148 18.95 -30.66 -32.12
C PRO A 148 20.01 -30.08 -31.18
N VAL A 149 20.11 -28.75 -31.15
CA VAL A 149 20.98 -28.00 -30.23
C VAL A 149 20.13 -27.37 -29.15
N ARG A 150 20.62 -27.43 -27.91
CA ARG A 150 19.91 -26.93 -26.73
C ARG A 150 20.78 -25.97 -25.92
N VAL A 151 20.14 -24.98 -25.31
CA VAL A 151 20.74 -24.05 -24.35
C VAL A 151 20.05 -24.21 -23.00
N GLU A 152 20.81 -24.51 -21.95
CA GLU A 152 20.28 -24.49 -20.58
C GLU A 152 20.34 -23.05 -20.03
N LEU A 153 19.17 -22.43 -19.83
CA LEU A 153 19.01 -21.13 -19.19
C LEU A 153 18.67 -21.31 -17.71
N GLN A 154 19.53 -20.80 -16.83
CA GLN A 154 19.34 -20.82 -15.38
C GLN A 154 18.94 -19.41 -14.91
N ILE A 155 17.73 -19.26 -14.37
CA ILE A 155 17.22 -17.99 -13.85
C ILE A 155 17.20 -18.06 -12.31
N ARG A 156 17.79 -17.05 -11.66
CA ARG A 156 17.99 -17.02 -10.20
C ARG A 156 17.94 -15.61 -9.62
N THR A 157 17.66 -15.50 -8.33
CA THR A 157 18.01 -14.31 -7.53
C THR A 157 19.50 -14.28 -7.20
N PHE A 158 19.99 -13.15 -6.69
CA PHE A 158 21.34 -13.06 -6.13
C PHE A 158 21.57 -14.06 -4.98
N ALA A 159 20.61 -14.20 -4.05
CA ALA A 159 20.74 -15.11 -2.91
C ALA A 159 20.79 -16.59 -3.37
N GLN A 160 19.92 -16.97 -4.32
CA GLN A 160 19.95 -18.28 -4.96
C GLN A 160 21.27 -18.53 -5.70
N HIS A 161 21.83 -17.52 -6.36
CA HIS A 161 23.12 -17.64 -7.04
C HIS A 161 24.27 -17.88 -6.05
N VAL A 162 24.33 -17.12 -4.95
CA VAL A 162 25.33 -17.31 -3.89
C VAL A 162 25.26 -18.71 -3.31
N TRP A 163 24.06 -19.18 -2.98
CA TRP A 163 23.84 -20.54 -2.49
C TRP A 163 24.36 -21.59 -3.47
N ALA A 164 24.04 -21.42 -4.76
CA ALA A 164 24.41 -22.36 -5.81
C ALA A 164 25.92 -22.51 -5.98
N GLU A 165 26.66 -21.40 -6.01
CA GLU A 165 28.10 -21.42 -6.21
C GLU A 165 28.80 -22.05 -5.00
N LEU A 166 28.43 -21.65 -3.78
CA LEU A 166 29.00 -22.20 -2.55
C LEU A 166 28.72 -23.70 -2.41
N TYR A 167 27.49 -24.13 -2.65
CA TYR A 167 27.12 -25.53 -2.52
C TYR A 167 27.70 -26.40 -3.65
N HIS A 168 27.77 -25.89 -4.89
CA HIS A 168 28.34 -26.64 -6.02
C HIS A 168 29.83 -26.94 -5.80
N ASP A 169 30.58 -25.97 -5.28
CA ASP A 169 32.03 -26.13 -5.07
C ASP A 169 32.35 -26.99 -3.83
N ILE A 170 31.58 -26.85 -2.74
CA ILE A 170 31.85 -27.58 -1.48
C ILE A 170 31.17 -28.95 -1.46
N GLY A 171 29.93 -29.05 -1.96
CA GLY A 171 29.07 -30.21 -1.76
C GLY A 171 28.99 -31.19 -2.93
N TYR A 172 29.19 -30.75 -4.18
CA TYR A 172 29.07 -31.62 -5.37
C TYR A 172 30.41 -32.07 -5.95
N LYS A 173 31.48 -31.32 -5.72
CA LYS A 173 32.85 -31.62 -6.20
C LYS A 173 33.78 -32.20 -5.13
N SER A 174 33.32 -32.38 -3.90
CA SER A 174 34.13 -33.06 -2.87
C SER A 174 34.09 -34.56 -3.07
N GLU A 175 35.25 -35.22 -2.99
CA GLU A 175 35.37 -36.69 -3.00
C GLU A 175 34.88 -37.33 -1.68
N PHE A 176 34.37 -36.52 -0.75
CA PHE A 176 34.01 -36.91 0.61
C PHE A 176 32.51 -36.72 0.85
N SER A 177 31.90 -37.59 1.65
CA SER A 177 30.54 -37.36 2.13
C SER A 177 30.52 -36.20 3.14
N ILE A 178 29.60 -35.25 2.93
CA ILE A 178 29.44 -34.10 3.83
C ILE A 178 28.97 -34.59 5.21
N PRO A 179 29.68 -34.26 6.31
CA PRO A 179 29.24 -34.59 7.66
C PRO A 179 27.89 -33.95 8.01
N GLY A 180 27.06 -34.67 8.79
CA GLY A 180 25.69 -34.25 9.08
C GLY A 180 25.54 -32.90 9.80
N ASN A 181 26.53 -32.49 10.60
CA ASN A 181 26.55 -31.16 11.23
C ASN A 181 26.68 -30.03 10.17
N TRP A 182 27.47 -30.23 9.12
CA TRP A 182 27.61 -29.27 8.04
C TRP A 182 26.40 -29.27 7.12
N THR A 183 25.78 -30.43 6.88
CA THR A 183 24.48 -30.50 6.19
C THR A 183 23.43 -29.64 6.90
N ARG A 184 23.40 -29.66 8.24
CA ARG A 184 22.52 -28.81 9.04
C ARG A 184 22.88 -27.32 8.92
N ASP A 185 24.17 -26.98 8.90
CA ASP A 185 24.61 -25.58 8.70
C ASP A 185 24.23 -25.06 7.32
N PHE A 186 24.39 -25.89 6.29
CA PHE A 186 23.91 -25.63 4.94
C PHE A 186 22.40 -25.36 4.93
N ALA A 187 21.59 -26.23 5.53
CA ALA A 187 20.14 -26.00 5.62
C ALA A 187 19.80 -24.65 6.31
N ARG A 188 20.53 -24.28 7.38
CA ARG A 188 20.35 -22.99 8.07
C ARG A 188 20.68 -21.80 7.17
N ILE A 189 21.80 -21.86 6.44
CA ILE A 189 22.20 -20.80 5.51
C ILE A 189 21.17 -20.67 4.38
N SER A 190 20.69 -21.78 3.84
CA SER A 190 19.64 -21.78 2.81
C SER A 190 18.36 -21.10 3.32
N ALA A 191 17.94 -21.38 4.56
CA ALA A 191 16.81 -20.70 5.18
C ALA A 191 17.04 -19.18 5.34
N MET A 192 18.23 -18.75 5.75
CA MET A 192 18.56 -17.33 5.86
C MET A 192 18.56 -16.60 4.51
N LEU A 193 19.05 -17.25 3.46
CA LEU A 193 19.05 -16.70 2.11
C LEU A 193 17.64 -16.59 1.55
N GLU A 194 16.77 -17.56 1.86
CA GLU A 194 15.35 -17.49 1.51
C GLU A 194 14.65 -16.32 2.23
N GLU A 195 14.90 -16.12 3.52
CA GLU A 195 14.37 -14.96 4.25
C GLU A 195 14.91 -13.64 3.70
N CYS A 196 16.16 -13.63 3.25
CA CYS A 196 16.76 -12.47 2.58
C CYS A 196 16.04 -12.14 1.27
N ASP A 197 15.76 -13.14 0.42
CA ASP A 197 14.97 -12.98 -0.80
C ASP A 197 13.56 -12.46 -0.51
N LYS A 198 12.89 -12.98 0.54
CA LYS A 198 11.57 -12.48 0.97
C LYS A 198 11.64 -11.02 1.43
N GLY A 199 12.65 -10.67 2.22
CA GLY A 199 12.85 -9.30 2.70
C GLY A 199 13.08 -8.32 1.54
N PHE A 200 13.94 -8.68 0.58
CA PHE A 200 14.15 -7.86 -0.61
C PHE A 200 12.90 -7.75 -1.46
N GLN A 201 12.17 -8.86 -1.70
CA GLN A 201 10.91 -8.83 -2.42
C GLN A 201 9.92 -7.84 -1.79
N GLY A 202 9.78 -7.86 -0.46
CA GLY A 202 8.91 -6.94 0.27
C GLY A 202 9.30 -5.47 0.06
N ILE A 203 10.61 -5.15 0.17
CA ILE A 203 11.11 -3.79 -0.08
C ILE A 203 10.87 -3.36 -1.53
N PHE A 204 11.12 -4.25 -2.51
CA PHE A 204 10.87 -3.95 -3.92
C PHE A 204 9.39 -3.71 -4.21
N ASP A 205 8.50 -4.52 -3.63
CA ASP A 205 7.05 -4.34 -3.75
C ASP A 205 6.60 -2.99 -3.16
N GLU A 206 7.17 -2.58 -2.01
CA GLU A 206 6.90 -1.29 -1.39
C GLU A 206 7.44 -0.11 -2.21
N LEU A 207 8.66 -0.22 -2.74
CA LEU A 207 9.25 0.80 -3.62
C LEU A 207 8.44 0.97 -4.91
N GLN A 208 7.97 -0.12 -5.51
CA GLN A 208 7.08 -0.05 -6.67
C GLN A 208 5.76 0.63 -6.33
N CYS A 209 5.18 0.34 -5.16
CA CYS A 209 3.99 1.02 -4.66
C CYS A 209 4.22 2.54 -4.52
N ILE A 210 5.39 2.94 -3.99
CA ILE A 210 5.82 4.35 -3.91
C ILE A 210 5.88 4.99 -5.29
N GLU A 211 6.52 4.33 -6.26
CA GLU A 211 6.69 4.89 -7.60
C GLU A 211 5.38 5.00 -8.38
N SER A 212 4.44 4.08 -8.19
CA SER A 212 3.10 4.16 -8.80
C SER A 212 2.26 5.29 -8.20
N HIS A 213 2.55 5.72 -6.97
CA HIS A 213 1.71 6.67 -6.22
C HIS A 213 2.50 7.84 -5.63
N LEU A 214 3.35 8.49 -6.45
CA LEU A 214 4.28 9.54 -5.99
C LEU A 214 3.62 10.69 -5.20
N ASP A 215 2.36 11.03 -5.48
CA ASP A 215 1.57 12.06 -4.79
C ASP A 215 1.35 11.78 -3.31
N GLN A 216 1.40 10.50 -2.92
CA GLN A 216 1.21 10.07 -1.54
C GLN A 216 2.49 10.23 -0.70
N TYR A 217 3.65 10.38 -1.33
CA TYR A 217 4.97 10.38 -0.66
C TYR A 217 5.74 11.67 -0.81
N LEU A 218 5.51 12.40 -1.90
CA LEU A 218 6.17 13.64 -2.22
C LEU A 218 5.13 14.74 -2.29
N ASP A 219 5.34 15.80 -1.49
CA ASP A 219 4.54 17.01 -1.61
C ASP A 219 4.84 17.75 -2.93
N THR A 220 3.99 18.71 -3.25
CA THR A 220 4.14 19.57 -4.43
C THR A 220 5.49 20.31 -4.45
N SER A 221 6.08 20.62 -3.29
CA SER A 221 7.37 21.32 -3.20
C SER A 221 8.54 20.47 -3.68
N ARG A 222 8.43 19.13 -3.59
CA ARG A 222 9.39 18.17 -4.13
C ARG A 222 9.05 17.70 -5.53
N LEU A 223 7.76 17.49 -5.81
CA LEU A 223 7.30 17.04 -7.12
C LEU A 223 7.49 18.09 -8.21
N ALA A 224 7.21 19.37 -7.93
CA ALA A 224 7.32 20.42 -8.95
C ALA A 224 8.76 20.65 -9.46
N PRO A 225 9.81 20.69 -8.61
CA PRO A 225 11.19 20.70 -9.10
C PRO A 225 11.57 19.46 -9.89
N LEU A 226 11.13 18.27 -9.45
CA LEU A 226 11.39 17.02 -10.15
C LEU A 226 10.72 17.01 -11.54
N ALA A 227 9.48 17.50 -11.64
CA ALA A 227 8.77 17.67 -12.91
C ALA A 227 9.59 18.53 -13.86
N ARG A 228 10.05 19.71 -13.41
CA ARG A 228 10.88 20.62 -14.23
C ARG A 228 12.18 19.96 -14.69
N GLN A 229 12.85 19.22 -13.81
CA GLN A 229 14.07 18.50 -14.18
C GLN A 229 13.80 17.44 -15.26
N LEU A 230 12.72 16.66 -15.11
CA LEU A 230 12.33 15.63 -16.07
C LEU A 230 11.82 16.23 -17.39
N GLU A 231 11.16 17.40 -17.36
CA GLU A 231 10.75 18.15 -18.56
C GLU A 231 11.99 18.58 -19.37
N VAL A 232 13.03 19.11 -18.71
CA VAL A 232 14.30 19.46 -19.38
C VAL A 232 14.99 18.22 -19.95
N LEU A 233 15.02 17.12 -19.20
CA LEU A 233 15.60 15.86 -19.70
C LEU A 233 14.83 15.32 -20.90
N HIS A 234 13.50 15.38 -20.90
CA HIS A 234 12.68 14.96 -22.03
C HIS A 234 12.90 15.84 -23.26
N GLN A 235 13.16 17.13 -23.10
CA GLN A 235 13.53 18.01 -24.23
C GLN A 235 14.86 17.61 -24.88
N VAL A 236 15.83 17.14 -24.08
CA VAL A 236 17.14 16.72 -24.57
C VAL A 236 17.10 15.28 -25.14
N GLU A 237 16.33 14.39 -24.50
CA GLU A 237 16.21 12.98 -24.88
C GLU A 237 14.73 12.57 -25.03
N PRO A 238 14.02 13.03 -26.09
CA PRO A 238 12.59 12.78 -26.24
C PRO A 238 12.26 11.28 -26.38
N GLU A 239 13.16 10.52 -27.00
CA GLU A 239 13.01 9.07 -27.23
C GLU A 239 13.23 8.20 -25.98
N ASN A 240 13.68 8.80 -24.87
CA ASN A 240 13.98 8.09 -23.64
C ASN A 240 12.70 7.79 -22.84
N LEU A 241 12.07 6.65 -23.13
CA LEU A 241 10.81 6.23 -22.50
C LEU A 241 10.89 6.08 -20.97
N ARG A 242 12.09 5.94 -20.39
CA ARG A 242 12.24 5.94 -18.92
C ARG A 242 12.01 7.33 -18.33
N VAL A 243 12.49 8.37 -19.02
CA VAL A 243 12.25 9.77 -18.63
C VAL A 243 10.78 10.09 -18.85
N VAL A 244 10.21 9.72 -20.00
CA VAL A 244 8.77 9.89 -20.29
C VAL A 244 7.92 9.26 -19.18
N HIS A 245 8.20 8.02 -18.81
CA HIS A 245 7.44 7.32 -17.76
C HIS A 245 7.52 7.98 -16.39
N ARG A 246 8.72 8.40 -15.97
CA ARG A 246 8.86 9.16 -14.70
C ARG A 246 8.12 10.50 -14.78
N LEU A 247 8.15 11.16 -15.93
CA LEU A 247 7.49 12.45 -16.13
C LEU A 247 5.95 12.30 -16.07
N VAL A 248 5.38 11.29 -16.74
CA VAL A 248 3.95 10.95 -16.67
C VAL A 248 3.51 10.71 -15.22
N ARG A 249 4.26 9.91 -14.45
CA ARG A 249 3.96 9.66 -13.03
C ARG A 249 3.96 10.94 -12.20
N VAL A 250 4.97 11.80 -12.39
CA VAL A 250 5.07 13.07 -11.66
C VAL A 250 3.96 14.04 -12.07
N HIS A 251 3.61 14.14 -13.36
CA HIS A 251 2.49 14.96 -13.82
C HIS A 251 1.16 14.48 -13.25
N ASN A 252 0.88 13.17 -13.29
CA ASN A 252 -0.31 12.59 -12.67
C ASN A 252 -0.38 12.87 -11.17
N ALA A 253 0.75 12.72 -10.47
CA ALA A 253 0.85 13.00 -9.04
C ALA A 253 0.59 14.48 -8.70
N LEU A 254 0.97 15.40 -9.60
CA LEU A 254 0.68 16.83 -9.48
C LEU A 254 -0.74 17.22 -9.93
N GLY A 255 -1.57 16.26 -10.36
CA GLY A 255 -2.88 16.53 -10.95
C GLY A 255 -2.82 17.19 -12.35
N LEU A 256 -1.64 17.24 -12.97
CA LEU A 256 -1.39 17.82 -14.29
C LEU A 256 -1.69 16.80 -15.40
N HIS A 257 -2.89 16.21 -15.37
CA HIS A 257 -3.28 15.11 -16.27
C HIS A 257 -3.22 15.48 -17.75
N GLU A 258 -3.48 16.73 -18.10
CA GLU A 258 -3.32 17.24 -19.46
C GLU A 258 -1.86 17.12 -19.95
N ARG A 259 -0.88 17.46 -19.10
CA ARG A 259 0.55 17.32 -19.45
C ARG A 259 0.97 15.87 -19.56
N ALA A 260 0.43 14.99 -18.72
CA ALA A 260 0.65 13.56 -18.83
C ALA A 260 0.11 13.03 -20.18
N ALA A 261 -1.09 13.43 -20.58
CA ALA A 261 -1.70 13.04 -21.85
C ALA A 261 -0.91 13.54 -23.08
N GLN A 262 -0.29 14.73 -23.00
CA GLN A 262 0.55 15.27 -24.08
C GLN A 262 1.79 14.41 -24.38
N LEU A 263 2.18 13.49 -23.49
CA LEU A 263 3.30 12.59 -23.68
C LEU A 263 2.92 11.29 -24.42
N GLU A 264 1.63 11.04 -24.66
CA GLU A 264 1.14 9.86 -25.38
C GLU A 264 1.79 9.64 -26.76
N PRO A 265 2.02 10.67 -27.61
CA PRO A 265 2.67 10.50 -28.91
C PRO A 265 4.07 9.88 -28.83
N SER A 266 4.73 9.94 -27.67
CA SER A 266 6.02 9.28 -27.44
C SER A 266 5.94 7.75 -27.57
N LEU A 267 4.74 7.17 -27.60
CA LEU A 267 4.50 5.73 -27.80
C LEU A 267 4.32 5.34 -29.29
N GLU A 268 4.14 6.30 -30.19
CA GLU A 268 3.79 6.00 -31.59
C GLU A 268 4.91 5.21 -32.29
N GLY A 269 4.57 4.02 -32.81
CA GLY A 269 5.52 3.12 -33.47
C GLY A 269 6.53 2.43 -32.55
N ARG A 270 6.41 2.60 -31.22
CA ARG A 270 7.33 2.03 -30.22
C ARG A 270 6.82 0.68 -29.71
N THR A 271 7.60 -0.37 -29.87
CA THR A 271 7.31 -1.72 -29.34
C THR A 271 8.01 -2.01 -28.02
N ASP A 272 8.93 -1.14 -27.59
CA ASP A 272 9.73 -1.25 -26.37
C ASP A 272 9.10 -0.52 -25.16
N ALA A 273 7.91 0.05 -25.33
CA ALA A 273 7.18 0.72 -24.26
C ALA A 273 6.71 -0.27 -23.18
N ARG A 274 7.09 0.00 -21.93
CA ARG A 274 6.72 -0.85 -20.79
C ARG A 274 5.21 -0.79 -20.53
N PRO A 275 4.56 -1.90 -20.13
CA PRO A 275 3.14 -1.93 -19.78
C PRO A 275 2.75 -0.88 -18.73
N ALA A 276 3.57 -0.69 -17.69
CA ALA A 276 3.33 0.32 -16.66
C ALA A 276 3.30 1.77 -17.20
N LEU A 277 4.02 2.08 -18.29
CA LEU A 277 3.95 3.41 -18.92
C LEU A 277 2.60 3.58 -19.64
N LYS A 278 2.12 2.56 -20.36
CA LYS A 278 0.80 2.57 -21.02
C LYS A 278 -0.32 2.74 -19.98
N ARG A 279 -0.23 2.02 -18.87
CA ARG A 279 -1.12 2.15 -17.71
C ARG A 279 -1.15 3.58 -17.17
N ASP A 280 0.01 4.15 -16.83
CA ASP A 280 0.08 5.47 -16.19
C ASP A 280 -0.34 6.60 -17.15
N LEU A 281 -0.05 6.48 -18.47
CA LEU A 281 -0.56 7.38 -19.50
C LEU A 281 -2.08 7.28 -19.64
N GLY A 282 -2.60 6.06 -19.77
CA GLY A 282 -4.04 5.82 -19.86
C GLY A 282 -4.79 6.30 -18.62
N PHE A 283 -4.20 6.15 -17.42
CA PHE A 283 -4.72 6.75 -16.19
C PHE A 283 -4.82 8.27 -16.30
N GLY A 284 -3.77 8.95 -16.76
CA GLY A 284 -3.78 10.40 -16.97
C GLY A 284 -4.88 10.85 -17.93
N ILE A 285 -5.01 10.18 -19.08
CA ILE A 285 -6.04 10.48 -20.10
C ILE A 285 -7.45 10.26 -19.53
N THR A 286 -7.72 9.11 -18.92
CA THR A 286 -9.05 8.84 -18.32
C THR A 286 -9.39 9.78 -17.17
N ARG A 287 -8.38 10.35 -16.48
CA ARG A 287 -8.59 11.32 -15.42
C ARG A 287 -8.87 12.73 -15.95
N LEU A 288 -8.31 13.12 -17.10
CA LEU A 288 -8.67 14.35 -17.81
C LEU A 288 -10.18 14.34 -18.17
N GLU A 289 -10.65 13.19 -18.65
CA GLU A 289 -12.02 12.96 -19.10
C GLU A 289 -12.96 12.46 -18.00
N ASN A 290 -12.64 12.70 -16.72
CA ASN A 290 -13.34 12.09 -15.60
C ASN A 290 -14.85 12.40 -15.54
N ARG A 291 -15.30 13.51 -16.13
CA ARG A 291 -16.72 13.92 -16.20
C ARG A 291 -17.45 13.34 -17.42
N SER A 292 -16.71 12.71 -18.34
CA SER A 292 -17.20 12.19 -19.62
C SER A 292 -16.68 10.76 -19.84
N PRO A 293 -17.03 9.78 -18.98
CA PRO A 293 -16.46 8.42 -19.01
C PRO A 293 -16.80 7.61 -20.29
N LEU A 294 -17.64 8.17 -21.16
CA LEU A 294 -18.03 7.59 -22.45
C LEU A 294 -17.38 8.30 -23.66
N SER A 295 -16.56 9.34 -23.44
CA SER A 295 -15.90 10.09 -24.52
C SER A 295 -14.90 9.20 -25.28
N PRO A 296 -14.65 9.49 -26.57
CA PRO A 296 -13.61 8.80 -27.36
C PRO A 296 -12.23 8.85 -26.68
N GLU A 297 -11.89 9.98 -26.07
CA GLU A 297 -10.63 10.21 -25.36
C GLU A 297 -10.54 9.33 -24.11
N PHE A 298 -11.61 9.24 -23.32
CA PHE A 298 -11.65 8.32 -22.17
C PHE A 298 -11.47 6.87 -22.60
N LYS A 299 -12.17 6.44 -23.67
CA LYS A 299 -12.06 5.08 -24.21
C LYS A 299 -10.64 4.79 -24.73
N ARG A 300 -9.99 5.78 -25.35
CA ARG A 300 -8.59 5.67 -25.79
C ARG A 300 -7.64 5.46 -24.60
N GLY A 301 -7.79 6.24 -23.53
CA GLY A 301 -7.03 6.03 -22.29
C GLY A 301 -7.29 4.66 -21.66
N GLN A 302 -8.53 4.19 -21.66
CA GLN A 302 -8.92 2.87 -21.20
C GLN A 302 -8.27 1.75 -22.04
N GLU A 303 -8.16 1.92 -23.35
CA GLU A 303 -7.50 0.96 -24.24
C GLU A 303 -6.00 0.80 -23.93
N LEU A 304 -5.30 1.90 -23.62
CA LEU A 304 -3.90 1.84 -23.18
C LEU A 304 -3.75 1.02 -21.89
N ILE A 305 -4.66 1.20 -20.93
CA ILE A 305 -4.65 0.42 -19.69
C ILE A 305 -4.97 -1.05 -19.99
N ARG A 306 -5.92 -1.33 -20.89
CA ARG A 306 -6.25 -2.71 -21.29
C ARG A 306 -5.05 -3.41 -21.95
N SER A 307 -4.39 -2.75 -22.90
CA SER A 307 -3.16 -3.24 -23.53
C SER A 307 -2.06 -3.51 -22.48
N ALA A 308 -1.93 -2.65 -21.46
CA ALA A 308 -1.01 -2.90 -20.35
C ALA A 308 -1.35 -4.19 -19.57
N VAL A 309 -2.63 -4.43 -19.28
CA VAL A 309 -3.11 -5.65 -18.60
C VAL A 309 -2.92 -6.90 -19.47
N GLU A 310 -3.07 -6.80 -20.79
CA GLU A 310 -2.83 -7.92 -21.72
C GLU A 310 -1.35 -8.29 -21.80
N GLU A 311 -0.46 -7.29 -21.80
CA GLU A 311 0.98 -7.49 -21.86
C GLU A 311 1.60 -7.95 -20.53
N ASP A 312 1.08 -7.45 -19.41
CA ASP A 312 1.43 -7.87 -18.04
C ASP A 312 0.17 -8.17 -17.20
N PRO A 313 -0.43 -9.37 -17.35
CA PRO A 313 -1.63 -9.77 -16.61
C PRO A 313 -1.44 -9.90 -15.08
N GLY A 314 -0.20 -9.80 -14.59
CA GLY A 314 0.15 -9.82 -13.18
C GLY A 314 0.23 -8.42 -12.54
N ASP A 315 0.15 -7.34 -13.33
CA ASP A 315 0.18 -5.97 -12.81
C ASP A 315 -1.12 -5.62 -12.08
N VAL A 316 -1.09 -5.68 -10.75
CA VAL A 316 -2.23 -5.39 -9.88
C VAL A 316 -2.68 -3.93 -9.92
N ASP A 317 -1.77 -2.98 -10.16
CA ASP A 317 -2.09 -1.57 -10.34
C ASP A 317 -2.83 -1.39 -11.67
N ALA A 318 -2.39 -2.06 -12.75
CA ALA A 318 -3.06 -1.99 -14.06
C ALA A 318 -4.47 -2.58 -13.99
N LEU A 319 -4.62 -3.76 -13.36
CA LEU A 319 -5.93 -4.39 -13.15
C LEU A 319 -6.87 -3.49 -12.35
N SER A 320 -6.39 -2.89 -11.27
CA SER A 320 -7.22 -2.04 -10.40
C SER A 320 -7.54 -0.69 -11.03
N THR A 321 -6.60 -0.15 -11.83
CA THR A 321 -6.84 1.07 -12.62
C THR A 321 -7.92 0.81 -13.67
N LEU A 322 -7.82 -0.32 -14.39
CA LEU A 322 -8.82 -0.73 -15.38
C LEU A 322 -10.19 -0.92 -14.74
N ALA A 323 -10.25 -1.61 -13.59
CA ALA A 323 -11.48 -1.77 -12.82
C ALA A 323 -12.12 -0.41 -12.48
N GLY A 324 -11.31 0.56 -12.05
CA GLY A 324 -11.76 1.93 -11.77
C GLY A 324 -12.36 2.64 -12.98
N THR A 325 -11.87 2.37 -14.20
CA THR A 325 -12.45 2.94 -15.43
C THR A 325 -13.84 2.37 -15.73
N TYR A 326 -14.04 1.04 -15.58
CA TYR A 326 -15.34 0.40 -15.75
C TYR A 326 -16.35 0.86 -14.72
N ARG A 327 -15.92 1.03 -13.46
CA ARG A 327 -16.76 1.59 -12.40
C ARG A 327 -17.30 2.98 -12.78
N LYS A 328 -16.44 3.85 -13.32
CA LYS A 328 -16.84 5.20 -13.77
C LYS A 328 -17.83 5.17 -14.95
N GLN A 329 -17.79 4.12 -15.77
CA GLN A 329 -18.74 3.90 -16.85
C GLN A 329 -20.08 3.28 -16.36
N GLY A 330 -20.17 2.93 -15.07
CA GLY A 330 -21.32 2.23 -14.50
C GLY A 330 -21.29 0.71 -14.71
N ASP A 331 -20.24 0.16 -15.32
CA ASP A 331 -20.08 -1.28 -15.51
C ASP A 331 -19.47 -1.93 -14.26
N ARG A 332 -20.33 -2.13 -13.26
CA ARG A 332 -19.94 -2.73 -11.97
C ARG A 332 -19.51 -4.18 -12.10
N CYS A 333 -20.06 -4.91 -13.06
CA CYS A 333 -19.69 -6.31 -13.30
C CYS A 333 -18.22 -6.44 -13.71
N LEU A 334 -17.79 -5.66 -14.71
CA LEU A 334 -16.39 -5.64 -15.13
C LEU A 334 -15.49 -5.03 -14.06
N ALA A 335 -15.91 -3.96 -13.38
CA ALA A 335 -15.14 -3.38 -12.28
C ALA A 335 -14.82 -4.44 -11.21
N ARG A 336 -15.84 -5.14 -10.72
CA ARG A 336 -15.73 -6.22 -9.74
C ARG A 336 -14.84 -7.36 -10.22
N HIS A 337 -15.00 -7.78 -11.47
CA HIS A 337 -14.16 -8.82 -12.08
C HIS A 337 -12.67 -8.47 -12.03
N PHE A 338 -12.31 -7.25 -12.43
CA PHE A 338 -10.91 -6.83 -12.47
C PHE A 338 -10.33 -6.55 -11.07
N TYR A 339 -11.10 -5.99 -10.13
CA TYR A 339 -10.66 -5.88 -8.74
C TYR A 339 -10.44 -7.26 -8.09
N HIS A 340 -11.34 -8.22 -8.33
CA HIS A 340 -11.18 -9.59 -7.86
C HIS A 340 -9.92 -10.25 -8.43
N ARG A 341 -9.64 -10.05 -9.73
CA ARG A 341 -8.40 -10.53 -10.36
C ARG A 341 -7.16 -9.90 -9.70
N ALA A 342 -7.15 -8.60 -9.44
CA ALA A 342 -6.05 -7.93 -8.77
C ALA A 342 -5.84 -8.50 -7.35
N HIS A 343 -6.92 -8.67 -6.58
CA HIS A 343 -6.88 -9.27 -5.24
C HIS A 343 -6.37 -10.72 -5.27
N THR A 344 -6.81 -11.53 -6.24
CA THR A 344 -6.35 -12.92 -6.38
C THR A 344 -4.83 -12.99 -6.65
N ARG A 345 -4.28 -11.99 -7.34
CA ARG A 345 -2.84 -11.91 -7.65
C ARG A 345 -2.00 -11.43 -6.47
N ASP A 346 -2.51 -10.45 -5.73
CA ASP A 346 -1.90 -9.97 -4.48
C ASP A 346 -2.99 -9.82 -3.40
N PRO A 347 -3.21 -10.86 -2.58
CA PRO A 347 -4.22 -10.81 -1.52
C PRO A 347 -3.99 -9.72 -0.49
N GLY A 348 -2.75 -9.23 -0.36
CA GLY A 348 -2.38 -8.15 0.55
C GLY A 348 -2.59 -6.77 -0.05
N PHE A 349 -2.93 -6.65 -1.34
CA PHE A 349 -3.13 -5.36 -1.98
C PHE A 349 -4.49 -4.75 -1.58
N SER A 350 -4.41 -3.87 -0.58
CA SER A 350 -5.56 -3.24 0.09
C SER A 350 -6.52 -2.55 -0.88
N TYR A 351 -6.00 -1.75 -1.81
CA TYR A 351 -6.84 -1.01 -2.77
C TYR A 351 -7.75 -1.93 -3.60
N ALA A 352 -7.22 -3.05 -4.10
CA ALA A 352 -8.01 -4.01 -4.86
C ALA A 352 -9.07 -4.69 -3.99
N LEU A 353 -8.70 -5.15 -2.79
CA LEU A 353 -9.63 -5.84 -1.90
C LEU A 353 -10.74 -4.91 -1.40
N ALA A 354 -10.41 -3.68 -0.99
CA ALA A 354 -11.39 -2.72 -0.51
C ALA A 354 -12.42 -2.37 -1.59
N ASN A 355 -11.96 -2.09 -2.82
CA ASN A 355 -12.89 -1.80 -3.92
C ASN A 355 -13.66 -3.04 -4.38
N PHE A 356 -13.07 -4.24 -4.37
CA PHE A 356 -13.81 -5.48 -4.64
C PHE A 356 -14.95 -5.69 -3.64
N LEU A 357 -14.67 -5.58 -2.34
CA LEU A 357 -15.67 -5.73 -1.29
C LEU A 357 -16.77 -4.66 -1.39
N LEU A 358 -16.40 -3.42 -1.72
CA LEU A 358 -17.37 -2.35 -1.97
C LEU A 358 -18.33 -2.74 -3.10
N GLU A 359 -17.82 -3.16 -4.26
CA GLU A 359 -18.68 -3.55 -5.40
C GLU A 359 -19.56 -4.77 -5.07
N GLU A 360 -19.06 -5.74 -4.29
CA GLU A 360 -19.85 -6.87 -3.83
C GLU A 360 -20.98 -6.45 -2.87
N LEU A 361 -20.67 -5.62 -1.88
CA LEU A 361 -21.66 -5.14 -0.89
C LEU A 361 -22.73 -4.25 -1.51
N LEU A 362 -22.44 -3.60 -2.64
CA LEU A 362 -23.44 -2.81 -3.36
C LEU A 362 -24.45 -3.70 -4.12
N GLU A 363 -24.05 -4.92 -4.49
CA GLU A 363 -24.90 -5.90 -5.17
C GLU A 363 -25.70 -6.75 -4.17
N GLN A 364 -25.11 -7.06 -3.01
CA GLN A 364 -25.73 -7.92 -1.99
C GLN A 364 -26.62 -7.13 -1.02
N ASP A 365 -27.63 -7.80 -0.45
CA ASP A 365 -28.52 -7.22 0.57
C ASP A 365 -27.99 -7.38 2.00
N ASP A 366 -26.87 -8.10 2.21
CA ASP A 366 -26.25 -8.30 3.53
C ASP A 366 -24.70 -8.23 3.51
N PHE A 367 -24.09 -8.29 4.71
CA PHE A 367 -22.63 -8.22 4.92
C PHE A 367 -21.98 -9.61 5.05
N GLY A 368 -22.67 -10.69 4.68
CA GLY A 368 -22.18 -12.07 4.84
C GLY A 368 -20.88 -12.33 4.07
N ILE A 369 -20.64 -11.61 2.97
CA ILE A 369 -19.36 -11.68 2.24
C ILE A 369 -18.15 -11.27 3.09
N VAL A 370 -18.33 -10.38 4.09
CA VAL A 370 -17.23 -9.93 4.94
C VAL A 370 -16.63 -11.10 5.74
N GLU A 371 -17.47 -12.02 6.22
CA GLU A 371 -17.00 -13.21 6.95
C GLU A 371 -16.18 -14.14 6.05
N HIS A 372 -16.61 -14.31 4.79
CA HIS A 372 -15.89 -15.12 3.79
C HIS A 372 -14.49 -14.56 3.47
N PHE A 373 -14.32 -13.24 3.56
CA PHE A 373 -13.06 -12.54 3.29
C PHE A 373 -12.28 -12.17 4.55
N ALA A 374 -12.66 -12.63 5.74
CA ALA A 374 -12.02 -12.24 7.00
C ALA A 374 -10.50 -12.48 7.01
N ALA A 375 -10.03 -13.60 6.45
CA ALA A 375 -8.60 -13.89 6.34
C ALA A 375 -7.88 -12.91 5.40
N GLY A 376 -8.49 -12.58 4.26
CA GLY A 376 -7.97 -11.60 3.30
C GLY A 376 -7.92 -10.19 3.89
N ILE A 377 -8.99 -9.78 4.59
CA ILE A 377 -9.06 -8.49 5.31
C ILE A 377 -7.96 -8.40 6.35
N ASN A 378 -7.74 -9.44 7.16
CA ASN A 378 -6.68 -9.44 8.17
C ASN A 378 -5.28 -9.37 7.54
N HIS A 379 -5.06 -10.04 6.41
CA HIS A 379 -3.81 -9.97 5.67
C HIS A 379 -3.56 -8.57 5.10
N ALA A 380 -4.58 -7.94 4.48
CA ALA A 380 -4.51 -6.58 3.98
C ALA A 380 -4.27 -5.56 5.12
N ARG A 381 -5.00 -5.67 6.24
CA ARG A 381 -4.81 -4.83 7.44
C ARG A 381 -3.37 -4.90 7.95
N ALA A 382 -2.79 -6.10 8.04
CA ALA A 382 -1.41 -6.27 8.48
C ALA A 382 -0.41 -5.56 7.55
N ARG A 383 -0.64 -5.56 6.23
CA ARG A 383 0.17 -4.78 5.28
C ARG A 383 -0.03 -3.28 5.46
N CYS A 384 -1.27 -2.82 5.60
CA CYS A 384 -1.58 -1.41 5.83
C CYS A 384 -0.93 -0.86 7.10
N LEU A 385 -0.87 -1.64 8.20
CA LEU A 385 -0.19 -1.22 9.42
C LEU A 385 1.33 -1.01 9.19
N ARG A 386 2.00 -1.90 8.46
CA ARG A 386 3.41 -1.71 8.07
C ARG A 386 3.62 -0.49 7.17
N GLN A 387 2.68 -0.25 6.25
CA GLN A 387 2.69 0.96 5.42
C GLN A 387 2.53 2.22 6.28
N VAL A 388 1.66 2.20 7.29
CA VAL A 388 1.48 3.32 8.23
C VAL A 388 2.77 3.61 9.00
N GLU A 389 3.42 2.56 9.55
CA GLU A 389 4.72 2.69 10.24
C GLU A 389 5.80 3.30 9.35
N SER A 390 5.76 2.98 8.05
CA SER A 390 6.73 3.47 7.06
C SER A 390 6.32 4.82 6.43
N GLY A 391 5.15 5.36 6.78
CA GLY A 391 4.61 6.61 6.20
C GLY A 391 4.26 6.47 4.72
N ILE A 392 3.79 5.29 4.32
CA ILE A 392 3.54 4.87 2.95
C ILE A 392 2.02 4.85 2.66
N ASN A 393 1.62 5.20 1.44
CA ASN A 393 0.25 5.13 0.93
C ASN A 393 -0.78 6.06 1.63
N MET A 394 -0.35 7.25 2.06
CA MET A 394 -1.21 8.23 2.73
C MET A 394 -2.00 9.08 1.71
N PRO A 395 -3.29 9.40 1.93
CA PRO A 395 -4.15 9.01 3.07
C PRO A 395 -4.86 7.66 2.88
N TRP A 396 -4.75 7.02 1.72
CA TRP A 396 -5.57 5.87 1.31
C TRP A 396 -5.44 4.67 2.25
N VAL A 397 -4.25 4.42 2.79
CA VAL A 397 -4.03 3.36 3.79
C VAL A 397 -4.92 3.52 5.02
N TYR A 398 -5.17 4.76 5.45
CA TYR A 398 -6.09 5.03 6.57
C TYR A 398 -7.55 4.82 6.16
N PHE A 399 -7.93 5.19 4.94
CA PHE A 399 -9.29 4.98 4.44
C PHE A 399 -9.62 3.51 4.26
N ASP A 400 -8.67 2.73 3.74
CA ASP A 400 -8.84 1.28 3.59
C ASP A 400 -8.90 0.58 4.96
N LEU A 401 -7.99 0.92 5.88
CA LEU A 401 -8.04 0.42 7.26
C LEU A 401 -9.38 0.78 7.92
N ALA A 402 -9.82 2.03 7.80
CA ALA A 402 -11.09 2.50 8.35
C ALA A 402 -12.27 1.71 7.77
N PHE A 403 -12.25 1.44 6.46
CA PHE A 403 -13.27 0.65 5.79
C PHE A 403 -13.30 -0.78 6.32
N TYR A 404 -12.14 -1.43 6.50
CA TYR A 404 -12.07 -2.77 7.08
C TYR A 404 -12.58 -2.81 8.53
N GLU A 405 -12.20 -1.85 9.38
CA GLU A 405 -12.76 -1.75 10.74
C GLU A 405 -14.29 -1.54 10.70
N LEU A 406 -14.80 -0.78 9.72
CA LEU A 406 -16.23 -0.55 9.56
C LEU A 406 -16.96 -1.85 9.21
N LEU A 407 -16.44 -2.59 8.23
CA LEU A 407 -17.00 -3.88 7.81
C LEU A 407 -16.96 -4.93 8.94
N GLN A 408 -15.96 -4.89 9.81
CA GLN A 408 -15.83 -5.78 10.97
C GLN A 408 -16.70 -5.36 12.17
N GLY A 409 -17.51 -4.29 12.05
CA GLY A 409 -18.41 -3.82 13.11
C GLY A 409 -17.73 -3.01 14.21
N THR A 410 -16.46 -2.62 14.02
CA THR A 410 -15.70 -1.80 14.98
C THR A 410 -15.80 -0.32 14.64
N THR A 411 -16.93 0.30 14.99
CA THR A 411 -17.25 1.67 14.57
C THR A 411 -16.25 2.72 15.05
N ILE A 412 -15.91 2.77 16.34
CA ILE A 412 -15.06 3.85 16.88
C ILE A 412 -13.63 3.80 16.33
N PRO A 413 -12.94 2.64 16.26
CA PRO A 413 -11.67 2.51 15.54
C PRO A 413 -11.76 2.97 14.08
N SER A 414 -12.83 2.60 13.37
CA SER A 414 -13.06 3.04 11.99
C SER A 414 -13.14 4.56 11.87
N LEU A 415 -13.95 5.22 12.70
CA LEU A 415 -14.10 6.67 12.68
C LEU A 415 -12.81 7.41 13.01
N ASN A 416 -12.01 6.88 13.93
CA ASN A 416 -10.69 7.41 14.24
C ASN A 416 -9.76 7.37 13.02
N LEU A 417 -9.76 6.26 12.28
CA LEU A 417 -8.97 6.10 11.07
C LEU A 417 -9.49 6.99 9.93
N TYR A 418 -10.80 7.17 9.78
CA TYR A 418 -11.36 8.12 8.81
C TYR A 418 -10.96 9.57 9.14
N ALA A 419 -11.06 9.98 10.40
CA ALA A 419 -10.58 11.29 10.84
C ALA A 419 -9.07 11.45 10.56
N ARG A 420 -8.29 10.40 10.82
CA ARG A 420 -6.85 10.37 10.56
C ARG A 420 -6.50 10.50 9.07
N GLY A 421 -7.14 9.71 8.21
CA GLY A 421 -6.97 9.76 6.76
C GLY A 421 -7.37 11.11 6.20
N ALA A 422 -8.52 11.64 6.63
CA ALA A 422 -8.97 12.94 6.22
C ALA A 422 -8.05 14.07 6.69
N ALA A 423 -7.37 13.93 7.83
CA ALA A 423 -6.32 14.87 8.27
C ALA A 423 -5.00 14.76 7.48
N ALA A 424 -4.72 13.58 6.92
CA ALA A 424 -3.53 13.30 6.12
C ALA A 424 -3.69 13.61 4.62
N ALA A 425 -4.92 13.80 4.12
CA ALA A 425 -5.18 14.02 2.71
C ALA A 425 -4.50 15.29 2.16
N SER A 426 -3.86 15.23 1.00
CA SER A 426 -3.23 16.41 0.39
C SER A 426 -4.23 17.26 -0.43
N ALA A 427 -5.37 16.68 -0.82
CA ALA A 427 -6.40 17.32 -1.62
C ALA A 427 -7.82 16.93 -1.17
N ASP A 428 -8.79 17.79 -1.46
CA ASP A 428 -10.21 17.63 -1.11
C ASP A 428 -10.86 16.40 -1.79
N TRP A 429 -10.58 16.20 -3.08
CA TRP A 429 -11.16 15.13 -3.88
C TRP A 429 -10.88 13.73 -3.32
N MET A 430 -9.78 13.55 -2.58
CA MET A 430 -9.44 12.27 -1.93
C MET A 430 -10.50 11.92 -0.89
N ILE A 431 -10.90 12.90 -0.07
CA ILE A 431 -11.95 12.73 0.95
C ILE A 431 -13.32 12.60 0.29
N GLU A 432 -13.61 13.43 -0.72
CA GLU A 432 -14.89 13.38 -1.44
C GLU A 432 -15.13 12.03 -2.12
N THR A 433 -14.07 11.42 -2.67
CA THR A 433 -14.16 10.08 -3.27
C THR A 433 -14.59 9.05 -2.23
N THR A 434 -13.97 9.06 -1.05
CA THR A 434 -14.34 8.16 0.05
C THR A 434 -15.76 8.41 0.55
N ILE A 435 -16.18 9.69 0.68
CA ILE A 435 -17.56 10.04 1.03
C ILE A 435 -18.53 9.48 -0.01
N GLY A 436 -18.25 9.63 -1.30
CA GLY A 436 -19.09 9.09 -2.38
C GLY A 436 -19.29 7.57 -2.27
N SER A 437 -18.20 6.82 -2.11
CA SER A 437 -18.26 5.36 -1.94
C SER A 437 -19.05 4.92 -0.71
N LEU A 438 -18.91 5.62 0.42
CA LEU A 438 -19.68 5.30 1.62
C LEU A 438 -21.15 5.72 1.50
N SER A 439 -21.45 6.80 0.79
CA SER A 439 -22.83 7.23 0.53
C SER A 439 -23.56 6.23 -0.36
N ASP A 440 -22.93 5.73 -1.43
CA ASP A 440 -23.49 4.67 -2.27
C ASP A 440 -23.84 3.42 -1.43
N LEU A 441 -22.94 3.06 -0.50
CA LEU A 441 -23.16 1.93 0.39
C LEU A 441 -24.26 2.21 1.43
N LEU A 442 -24.34 3.44 1.97
CA LEU A 442 -25.38 3.84 2.91
C LEU A 442 -26.77 3.83 2.25
N GLU A 443 -26.89 4.29 0.99
CA GLU A 443 -28.13 4.23 0.22
C GLU A 443 -28.62 2.80 0.05
N ARG A 444 -27.70 1.85 -0.18
CA ARG A 444 -28.01 0.43 -0.28
C ARG A 444 -28.31 -0.21 1.07
N GLN A 445 -27.63 0.24 2.12
CA GLN A 445 -27.60 -0.36 3.46
C GLN A 445 -27.84 0.70 4.56
N PRO A 446 -29.03 1.32 4.61
CA PRO A 446 -29.31 2.45 5.52
C PRO A 446 -29.25 2.07 7.02
N GLY A 447 -29.36 0.78 7.33
CA GLY A 447 -29.31 0.26 8.70
C GLY A 447 -27.92 -0.06 9.24
N HIS A 448 -26.85 0.02 8.44
CA HIS A 448 -25.51 -0.34 8.91
C HIS A 448 -24.98 0.66 9.95
N ALA A 449 -24.54 0.13 11.09
CA ALA A 449 -23.99 0.93 12.18
C ALA A 449 -22.69 1.64 11.73
N GLY A 450 -22.68 2.96 11.75
CA GLY A 450 -21.47 3.76 11.56
C GLY A 450 -21.21 4.31 10.15
N LEU A 451 -21.94 3.90 9.09
CA LEU A 451 -21.77 4.47 7.75
C LEU A 451 -22.06 5.98 7.74
N GLN A 452 -23.22 6.35 8.28
CA GLN A 452 -23.63 7.75 8.44
C GLN A 452 -22.58 8.54 9.24
N SER A 453 -22.09 7.97 10.34
CA SER A 453 -21.08 8.58 11.20
C SER A 453 -19.73 8.76 10.50
N ALA A 454 -19.33 7.82 9.65
CA ALA A 454 -18.10 7.91 8.86
C ALA A 454 -18.19 9.04 7.84
N ILE A 455 -19.30 9.12 7.09
CA ILE A 455 -19.59 10.21 6.14
C ILE A 455 -19.56 11.57 6.86
N GLN A 456 -20.21 11.66 8.02
CA GLN A 456 -20.23 12.87 8.85
C GLN A 456 -18.84 13.28 9.33
N THR A 457 -18.03 12.32 9.80
CA THR A 457 -16.64 12.55 10.25
C THR A 457 -15.75 13.06 9.12
N LEU A 458 -15.83 12.42 7.94
CA LEU A 458 -15.11 12.83 6.75
C LEU A 458 -15.54 14.22 6.28
N GLY A 459 -16.86 14.48 6.25
CA GLY A 459 -17.41 15.77 5.83
C GLY A 459 -17.01 16.93 6.74
N LEU A 460 -16.97 16.73 8.06
CA LEU A 460 -16.46 17.75 8.99
C LEU A 460 -14.98 18.03 8.76
N THR A 461 -14.17 16.99 8.62
CA THR A 461 -12.73 17.15 8.43
C THR A 461 -12.41 17.79 7.08
N LEU A 462 -13.18 17.46 6.03
CA LEU A 462 -13.11 18.11 4.71
C LEU A 462 -13.35 19.62 4.83
N ALA A 463 -14.42 20.03 5.52
CA ALA A 463 -14.77 21.43 5.73
C ALA A 463 -13.74 22.19 6.58
N ALA A 464 -13.14 21.52 7.57
CA ALA A 464 -12.10 22.12 8.41
C ALA A 464 -10.80 22.39 7.65
N ARG A 465 -10.44 21.52 6.70
CA ARG A 465 -9.13 21.55 6.03
C ARG A 465 -9.13 22.33 4.71
N PHE A 466 -10.24 22.31 3.97
CA PHE A 466 -10.28 22.84 2.62
C PHE A 466 -11.23 24.04 2.54
N PRO A 467 -10.72 25.27 2.33
CA PRO A 467 -11.54 26.47 2.21
C PRO A 467 -12.63 26.33 1.14
N GLY A 468 -13.85 26.79 1.44
CA GLY A 468 -14.98 26.74 0.52
C GLY A 468 -15.78 25.44 0.57
N LYS A 469 -15.32 24.40 1.27
CA LYS A 469 -16.11 23.20 1.56
C LYS A 469 -17.01 23.44 2.77
N ALA A 470 -18.27 23.02 2.68
CA ALA A 470 -19.24 23.17 3.75
C ALA A 470 -19.29 21.92 4.62
N ALA A 471 -19.45 22.10 5.93
CA ALA A 471 -19.76 21.01 6.85
C ALA A 471 -21.13 20.38 6.50
N PRO A 472 -21.35 19.08 6.81
CA PRO A 472 -22.64 18.44 6.58
C PRO A 472 -23.77 19.20 7.30
N ALA A 473 -24.71 19.77 6.52
CA ALA A 473 -25.76 20.64 7.07
C ALA A 473 -26.63 19.94 8.12
N ALA A 474 -26.85 18.63 7.98
CA ALA A 474 -27.62 17.80 8.90
C ALA A 474 -26.99 17.68 10.31
N LEU A 475 -25.72 18.06 10.49
CA LEU A 475 -25.05 18.01 11.79
C LEU A 475 -25.21 19.30 12.59
N ALA A 476 -25.43 20.44 11.94
CA ALA A 476 -25.47 21.74 12.62
C ALA A 476 -26.73 21.84 13.50
N SER A 477 -26.57 22.32 14.73
CA SER A 477 -27.69 22.42 15.68
C SER A 477 -28.66 23.57 15.37
N SER A 478 -28.25 24.52 14.53
CA SER A 478 -29.02 25.70 14.14
C SER A 478 -28.77 26.09 12.68
N PRO A 479 -29.73 26.71 11.97
CA PRO A 479 -29.54 27.29 10.64
C PRO A 479 -28.55 28.47 10.60
N SER A 480 -28.35 29.19 11.70
CA SER A 480 -27.40 30.32 11.82
C SER A 480 -26.21 29.98 12.74
N ALA A 481 -25.11 30.73 12.61
CA ALA A 481 -23.98 30.62 13.54
C ALA A 481 -24.39 31.08 14.94
N ARG A 482 -23.95 30.36 15.97
CA ARG A 482 -24.19 30.72 17.38
C ARG A 482 -23.22 31.84 17.79
N GLU A 483 -23.76 32.98 18.24
CA GLU A 483 -22.94 34.11 18.73
C GLU A 483 -22.04 33.71 19.90
N SER A 484 -22.49 32.78 20.75
CA SER A 484 -21.74 32.22 21.87
C SER A 484 -20.43 31.53 21.46
N LEU A 485 -20.32 31.14 20.18
CA LEU A 485 -19.15 30.50 19.61
C LEU A 485 -18.29 31.46 18.75
N THR A 486 -18.69 32.69 18.43
CA THR A 486 -17.98 33.53 17.43
C THR A 486 -16.91 34.47 17.98
N VAL A 487 -16.99 34.88 19.25
CA VAL A 487 -16.12 35.95 19.79
C VAL A 487 -15.00 35.46 20.71
N ARG A 488 -15.27 34.47 21.57
CA ARG A 488 -14.41 34.10 22.70
C ARG A 488 -13.42 32.96 22.36
N PRO A 489 -12.28 32.83 23.05
CA PRO A 489 -11.46 31.62 22.97
C PRO A 489 -12.30 30.38 23.29
N ILE A 490 -12.07 29.27 22.56
CA ILE A 490 -12.84 28.04 22.73
C ILE A 490 -11.99 26.98 23.43
N LEU A 491 -12.55 26.42 24.50
CA LEU A 491 -12.02 25.27 25.20
C LEU A 491 -13.06 24.14 25.20
N ILE A 492 -12.67 22.96 24.72
CA ILE A 492 -13.46 21.74 24.85
C ILE A 492 -12.98 20.99 26.09
N LEU A 493 -13.90 20.61 26.97
CA LEU A 493 -13.62 19.73 28.10
C LEU A 493 -14.25 18.36 27.84
N ALA A 494 -13.39 17.36 27.64
CA ALA A 494 -13.77 16.02 27.24
C ALA A 494 -13.18 14.97 28.19
N GLY A 495 -13.89 13.85 28.40
CA GLY A 495 -13.40 12.76 29.21
C GLY A 495 -14.45 12.06 30.05
N SER A 496 -14.02 11.46 31.16
CA SER A 496 -14.82 10.53 31.96
C SER A 496 -16.05 11.20 32.61
N GLY A 497 -17.21 10.53 32.55
CA GLY A 497 -18.47 10.88 33.24
C GLY A 497 -18.53 10.44 34.71
N SER A 498 -19.69 9.96 35.18
CA SER A 498 -20.00 9.64 36.60
C SER A 498 -19.14 8.55 37.25
N THR A 499 -18.51 7.66 36.47
CA THR A 499 -17.50 6.70 36.94
C THR A 499 -16.10 7.21 36.62
N VAL A 500 -15.68 8.23 37.37
CA VAL A 500 -14.35 8.80 37.20
C VAL A 500 -13.30 7.77 37.63
N ASP A 501 -12.42 7.40 36.71
CA ASP A 501 -11.23 6.61 37.01
C ASP A 501 -10.46 7.24 38.20
N PRO A 502 -9.89 6.46 39.15
CA PRO A 502 -9.14 7.02 40.27
C PRO A 502 -8.05 8.02 39.83
N GLY A 503 -7.40 7.77 38.69
CA GLY A 503 -6.44 8.70 38.08
C GLY A 503 -7.10 10.01 37.68
N ALA A 504 -8.17 9.98 36.89
CA ALA A 504 -8.93 11.17 36.51
C ALA A 504 -9.52 11.92 37.74
N ALA A 505 -10.00 11.21 38.77
CA ALA A 505 -10.59 11.81 39.96
C ALA A 505 -9.57 12.67 40.73
N ALA A 506 -8.32 12.20 40.81
CA ALA A 506 -7.23 12.94 41.45
C ALA A 506 -6.91 14.27 40.74
N TRP A 507 -7.26 14.40 39.46
CA TRP A 507 -7.01 15.60 38.67
C TRP A 507 -8.16 16.62 38.67
N MET A 508 -9.38 16.22 39.02
CA MET A 508 -10.58 17.08 38.95
C MET A 508 -10.40 18.42 39.69
N LYS A 509 -9.83 18.38 40.90
CA LYS A 509 -9.56 19.59 41.70
C LYS A 509 -8.51 20.48 41.03
N HIS A 510 -7.40 19.90 40.59
CA HIS A 510 -6.33 20.64 39.93
C HIS A 510 -6.78 21.28 38.60
N LEU A 511 -7.61 20.57 37.84
CA LEU A 511 -8.20 21.09 36.62
C LEU A 511 -9.17 22.24 36.92
N LEU A 512 -10.03 22.11 37.94
CA LEU A 512 -10.89 23.20 38.38
C LEU A 512 -10.08 24.44 38.74
N ASP A 513 -9.05 24.28 39.59
CA ASP A 513 -8.17 25.37 40.03
C ASP A 513 -7.50 26.05 38.82
N ALA A 514 -7.00 25.29 37.85
CA ALA A 514 -6.38 25.85 36.64
C ALA A 514 -7.38 26.61 35.76
N LEU A 515 -8.61 26.08 35.62
CA LEU A 515 -9.68 26.69 34.84
C LEU A 515 -10.23 27.96 35.49
N THR A 516 -10.03 28.18 36.79
CA THR A 516 -10.44 29.44 37.44
C THR A 516 -9.75 30.68 36.89
N ALA A 517 -8.66 30.55 36.13
CA ALA A 517 -8.01 31.67 35.44
C ALA A 517 -8.47 31.82 33.97
N TYR A 518 -9.16 30.82 33.41
CA TYR A 518 -9.58 30.83 32.01
C TYR A 518 -10.69 31.87 31.75
N GLN A 519 -10.68 32.42 30.54
CA GLN A 519 -11.71 33.33 30.04
C GLN A 519 -12.06 32.92 28.61
N GLY A 520 -13.34 32.61 28.38
CA GLY A 520 -13.79 32.19 27.05
C GLY A 520 -15.07 31.38 27.07
N THR A 521 -15.29 30.63 26.01
CA THR A 521 -16.39 29.66 25.90
C THR A 521 -15.87 28.25 26.17
N ILE A 522 -16.57 27.51 27.02
CA ILE A 522 -16.30 26.10 27.35
C ILE A 522 -17.41 25.23 26.75
N VAL A 523 -17.04 24.26 25.94
CA VAL A 523 -17.94 23.27 25.33
C VAL A 523 -17.73 21.91 26.01
N SER A 524 -18.82 21.24 26.42
CA SER A 524 -18.75 19.90 27.04
C SER A 524 -20.13 19.19 26.99
N GLY A 525 -20.28 18.04 27.65
CA GLY A 525 -21.45 17.16 27.58
C GLY A 525 -22.71 17.59 28.37
N GLY A 526 -22.66 18.76 29.04
CA GLY A 526 -23.79 19.37 29.76
C GLY A 526 -24.45 18.53 30.86
N THR A 527 -23.75 17.52 31.38
CA THR A 527 -24.13 16.75 32.58
C THR A 527 -23.42 17.27 33.83
N ASP A 528 -23.95 16.92 35.01
CA ASP A 528 -23.43 17.36 36.31
C ASP A 528 -22.31 16.44 36.86
N ALA A 529 -21.97 15.40 36.09
CA ALA A 529 -21.04 14.35 36.45
C ALA A 529 -19.68 14.48 35.75
N GLY A 530 -18.64 13.95 36.40
CA GLY A 530 -17.29 13.84 35.82
C GLY A 530 -16.70 15.17 35.34
N VAL A 531 -16.06 15.12 34.17
CA VAL A 531 -15.45 16.29 33.52
C VAL A 531 -16.50 17.34 33.13
N SER A 532 -17.67 16.90 32.66
CA SER A 532 -18.77 17.79 32.27
C SER A 532 -19.26 18.64 33.45
N GLY A 533 -19.44 18.03 34.62
CA GLY A 533 -19.85 18.74 35.83
C GLY A 533 -18.86 19.83 36.30
N LEU A 534 -17.60 19.80 35.87
CA LEU A 534 -16.65 20.89 36.15
C LEU A 534 -17.05 22.18 35.42
N ALA A 535 -17.50 22.10 34.17
CA ALA A 535 -17.93 23.26 33.41
C ALA A 535 -19.16 23.91 34.08
N GLY A 536 -20.16 23.12 34.48
CA GLY A 536 -21.32 23.63 35.23
C GLY A 536 -20.92 24.35 36.53
N ARG A 537 -20.02 23.76 37.33
CA ARG A 537 -19.47 24.41 38.55
C ARG A 537 -18.74 25.73 38.25
N LEU A 538 -17.96 25.78 37.16
CA LEU A 538 -17.27 27.01 36.74
C LEU A 538 -18.26 28.10 36.33
N GLN A 539 -19.32 27.74 35.62
CA GLN A 539 -20.38 28.68 35.23
C GLN A 539 -21.10 29.27 36.44
N GLU A 540 -21.42 28.45 37.44
CA GLU A 540 -22.04 28.91 38.69
C GLU A 540 -21.13 29.86 39.48
N GLN A 541 -19.82 29.58 39.52
CA GLN A 541 -18.85 30.41 40.24
C GLN A 541 -18.49 31.72 39.51
N ARG A 542 -18.53 31.72 38.17
CA ARG A 542 -17.96 32.80 37.31
C ARG A 542 -18.84 33.17 36.11
N GLY A 543 -20.14 33.00 36.24
CA GLY A 543 -21.12 33.40 35.21
C GLY A 543 -21.22 34.92 35.01
N ASP A 544 -20.44 35.71 35.74
CA ASP A 544 -20.32 37.16 35.73
C ASP A 544 -19.51 37.71 34.54
N GLN A 545 -19.82 37.23 33.32
CA GLN A 545 -19.37 37.72 32.00
C GLN A 545 -18.05 37.17 31.43
N THR A 546 -17.27 36.44 32.20
CA THR A 546 -15.92 36.01 31.78
C THR A 546 -15.84 34.56 31.25
N ILE A 547 -16.80 33.70 31.63
CA ILE A 547 -16.95 32.33 31.12
C ILE A 547 -18.37 32.14 30.57
N LEU A 548 -18.47 31.39 29.48
CA LEU A 548 -19.73 30.92 28.93
C LEU A 548 -19.64 29.41 28.68
N THR A 549 -20.59 28.63 29.20
CA THR A 549 -20.60 27.18 29.05
C THR A 549 -21.74 26.72 28.16
N ILE A 550 -21.42 25.82 27.23
CA ILE A 550 -22.39 25.22 26.29
C ILE A 550 -22.32 23.71 26.44
N GLY A 551 -23.46 23.12 26.82
CA GLY A 551 -23.62 21.68 26.97
C GLY A 551 -24.25 21.08 25.72
N TYR A 552 -23.61 20.10 25.09
CA TYR A 552 -24.21 19.30 24.01
C TYR A 552 -24.65 17.95 24.57
N LEU A 553 -25.94 17.64 24.47
CA LEU A 553 -26.55 16.46 25.09
C LEU A 553 -27.69 15.87 24.25
N PRO A 554 -28.02 14.59 24.42
CA PRO A 554 -29.12 13.93 23.72
C PRO A 554 -30.47 14.61 23.96
N GLY A 555 -31.28 14.79 22.91
CA GLY A 555 -32.56 15.48 23.00
C GLY A 555 -33.61 14.82 23.92
N SER A 556 -33.49 13.52 24.20
CA SER A 556 -34.48 12.76 24.98
C SER A 556 -34.19 12.60 26.48
N ARG A 557 -33.15 13.23 27.05
CA ARG A 557 -32.85 13.14 28.51
C ARG A 557 -33.01 14.48 29.22
N SER A 558 -33.97 14.57 30.15
CA SER A 558 -34.13 15.71 31.07
C SER A 558 -33.55 15.48 32.48
N ALA A 559 -33.17 14.24 32.83
CA ALA A 559 -32.80 13.89 34.21
C ALA A 559 -31.31 14.05 34.56
N GLU A 560 -30.41 14.11 33.58
CA GLU A 560 -28.95 14.22 33.78
C GLU A 560 -28.38 15.60 33.37
N GLN A 561 -29.27 16.55 33.06
CA GLN A 561 -28.91 17.87 32.58
C GLN A 561 -28.43 18.76 33.73
N ASP A 562 -27.24 19.38 33.58
CA ASP A 562 -26.70 20.33 34.55
C ASP A 562 -27.22 21.74 34.31
N LEU A 563 -28.25 22.14 35.05
CA LEU A 563 -28.88 23.45 34.95
C LEU A 563 -27.95 24.64 35.20
N ARG A 564 -26.72 24.41 35.71
CA ARG A 564 -25.72 25.47 35.89
C ARG A 564 -25.11 25.96 34.58
N TYR A 565 -25.17 25.17 33.50
CA TYR A 565 -24.66 25.60 32.20
C TYR A 565 -25.42 26.81 31.66
N ALA A 566 -24.72 27.69 30.93
CA ALA A 566 -25.36 28.87 30.34
C ALA A 566 -26.28 28.52 29.17
N GLU A 567 -25.86 27.57 28.33
CA GLU A 567 -26.62 27.08 27.18
C GLU A 567 -26.61 25.56 27.13
N HIS A 568 -27.73 24.98 26.67
CA HIS A 568 -27.82 23.57 26.33
C HIS A 568 -28.26 23.42 24.88
N VAL A 569 -27.62 22.49 24.17
CA VAL A 569 -27.85 22.20 22.77
C VAL A 569 -28.27 20.74 22.63
N PRO A 570 -29.53 20.47 22.27
CA PRO A 570 -29.98 19.11 22.05
C PRO A 570 -29.39 18.57 20.74
N THR A 571 -28.90 17.34 20.77
CA THR A 571 -28.54 16.56 19.57
C THR A 571 -29.70 15.65 19.16
N SER A 572 -29.63 15.09 17.95
CA SER A 572 -30.65 14.17 17.43
C SER A 572 -30.61 12.77 18.05
N GLY A 573 -29.62 12.47 18.89
CA GLY A 573 -29.45 11.18 19.54
C GLY A 573 -30.41 10.95 20.72
N THR A 574 -30.57 9.68 21.10
CA THR A 574 -31.37 9.27 22.26
C THR A 574 -30.54 9.03 23.52
N ASP A 575 -29.24 8.81 23.36
CA ASP A 575 -28.24 8.65 24.42
C ASP A 575 -26.91 9.28 23.98
N PHE A 576 -25.98 9.48 24.93
CA PHE A 576 -24.65 10.01 24.66
C PHE A 576 -23.93 9.15 23.64
N SER A 577 -23.40 9.81 22.62
CA SER A 577 -22.80 9.17 21.47
C SER A 577 -21.72 10.06 20.86
N ILE A 578 -21.27 9.70 19.66
CA ILE A 578 -20.40 10.56 18.87
C ILE A 578 -21.14 11.73 18.21
N LEU A 579 -22.47 11.78 18.28
CA LEU A 579 -23.24 12.89 17.71
C LEU A 579 -22.94 14.20 18.43
N GLU A 580 -22.74 14.18 19.74
CA GLU A 580 -22.36 15.36 20.52
C GLU A 580 -21.08 16.01 19.98
N PRO A 581 -19.94 15.28 19.86
CA PRO A 581 -18.74 15.84 19.26
C PRO A 581 -18.88 16.24 17.80
N LEU A 582 -19.62 15.48 16.99
CA LEU A 582 -19.86 15.87 15.60
C LEU A 582 -20.66 17.19 15.49
N THR A 583 -21.70 17.35 16.30
CA THR A 583 -22.58 18.52 16.27
C THR A 583 -21.88 19.79 16.74
N TYR A 584 -21.13 19.75 17.85
CA TYR A 584 -20.46 20.98 18.29
C TYR A 584 -19.32 21.37 17.34
N TRP A 585 -18.63 20.42 16.70
CA TRP A 585 -17.62 20.74 15.69
C TRP A 585 -18.27 21.35 14.45
N ALA A 586 -19.45 20.88 14.05
CA ALA A 586 -20.24 21.51 12.97
C ALA A 586 -20.59 22.97 13.31
N ASP A 587 -21.04 23.22 14.54
CA ASP A 587 -21.38 24.57 15.01
C ASP A 587 -20.15 25.49 15.09
N LEU A 588 -18.99 24.97 15.53
CA LEU A 588 -17.73 25.71 15.56
C LEU A 588 -17.28 26.13 14.16
N LEU A 589 -17.30 25.21 13.19
CA LEU A 589 -16.99 25.53 11.80
C LEU A 589 -17.96 26.57 11.23
N LYS A 590 -19.25 26.43 11.53
CA LYS A 590 -20.28 27.39 11.11
C LYS A 590 -20.08 28.77 11.72
N ALA A 591 -19.57 28.84 12.95
CA ALA A 591 -19.15 30.07 13.60
C ALA A 591 -17.82 30.65 13.05
N GLY A 592 -17.23 30.02 12.03
CA GLY A 592 -15.99 30.47 11.38
C GLY A 592 -14.72 30.11 12.16
N ARG A 593 -14.80 29.21 13.15
CA ARG A 593 -13.64 28.80 13.95
C ARG A 593 -12.74 27.85 13.20
N LYS A 594 -11.44 28.12 13.26
CA LYS A 594 -10.40 27.23 12.75
C LYS A 594 -9.92 26.31 13.87
N GLY A 595 -9.51 25.09 13.52
CA GLY A 595 -9.01 24.11 14.49
C GLY A 595 -7.95 24.68 15.43
N GLY A 596 -6.93 25.37 14.90
CA GLY A 596 -5.85 25.94 15.71
C GLY A 596 -6.27 27.01 16.73
N GLU A 597 -7.51 27.51 16.67
CA GLU A 597 -8.10 28.44 17.64
C GLU A 597 -8.82 27.70 18.79
N VAL A 598 -8.98 26.39 18.67
CA VAL A 598 -9.68 25.52 19.62
C VAL A 598 -8.66 24.74 20.43
N ARG A 599 -8.80 24.78 21.76
CA ARG A 599 -8.08 23.91 22.68
C ARG A 599 -9.03 22.82 23.19
N LEU A 600 -8.53 21.60 23.35
CA LEU A 600 -9.24 20.51 24.02
C LEU A 600 -8.41 20.02 25.20
N ILE A 601 -9.04 19.85 26.36
CA ILE A 601 -8.46 19.11 27.49
C ILE A 601 -9.19 17.78 27.64
N GLY A 602 -8.44 16.69 27.57
CA GLY A 602 -8.93 15.33 27.75
C GLY A 602 -8.48 14.71 29.07
N LEU A 603 -9.40 14.02 29.74
CA LEU A 603 -9.15 13.35 31.03
C LEU A 603 -9.78 11.96 31.08
N GLY A 604 -8.95 10.92 31.08
CA GLY A 604 -9.42 9.54 31.01
C GLY A 604 -10.29 9.31 29.78
N GLY A 605 -11.51 8.79 29.99
CA GLY A 605 -12.55 8.69 28.97
C GLY A 605 -12.86 7.25 28.55
N GLY A 606 -13.90 7.11 27.73
CA GLY A 606 -14.27 5.86 27.06
C GLY A 606 -14.31 6.05 25.55
N ASP A 607 -15.03 5.19 24.84
CA ASP A 607 -15.06 5.16 23.38
C ASP A 607 -15.43 6.50 22.73
N ILE A 608 -16.41 7.23 23.28
CA ILE A 608 -16.79 8.57 22.78
C ILE A 608 -15.62 9.54 22.93
N SER A 609 -14.94 9.54 24.09
CA SER A 609 -13.79 10.40 24.33
C SER A 609 -12.61 10.04 23.42
N SER A 610 -12.39 8.74 23.14
CA SER A 610 -11.38 8.30 22.18
C SER A 610 -11.60 8.91 20.80
N PHE A 611 -12.85 8.92 20.33
CA PHE A 611 -13.22 9.57 19.08
C PHE A 611 -13.08 11.09 19.16
N GLU A 612 -13.59 11.71 20.22
CA GLU A 612 -13.57 13.15 20.45
C GLU A 612 -12.14 13.74 20.43
N TYR A 613 -11.19 13.10 21.12
CA TYR A 613 -9.79 13.53 21.15
C TYR A 613 -9.15 13.49 19.77
N ARG A 614 -9.40 12.40 19.02
CA ARG A 614 -8.82 12.16 17.69
C ARG A 614 -9.47 13.02 16.61
N LEU A 615 -10.78 13.24 16.69
CA LEU A 615 -11.50 14.20 15.85
C LEU A 615 -10.92 15.59 16.07
N ALA A 616 -10.75 16.05 17.31
CA ALA A 616 -10.18 17.37 17.59
C ALA A 616 -8.78 17.53 16.97
N LEU A 617 -7.91 16.52 17.07
CA LEU A 617 -6.61 16.51 16.39
C LEU A 617 -6.75 16.62 14.87
N ALA A 618 -7.67 15.85 14.27
CA ALA A 618 -7.92 15.86 12.84
C ALA A 618 -8.48 17.20 12.34
N MET A 619 -9.25 17.89 13.18
CA MET A 619 -9.80 19.23 12.91
C MET A 619 -8.76 20.35 13.04
N GLY A 620 -7.55 20.04 13.52
CA GLY A 620 -6.46 21.00 13.68
C GLY A 620 -6.32 21.60 15.09
N ALA A 621 -7.03 21.07 16.09
CA ALA A 621 -7.03 21.58 17.46
C ALA A 621 -5.72 21.35 18.21
N HIS A 622 -5.47 22.17 19.23
CA HIS A 622 -4.50 21.86 20.26
C HIS A 622 -5.16 20.95 21.30
N VAL A 623 -4.72 19.70 21.40
CA VAL A 623 -5.27 18.68 22.29
C VAL A 623 -4.28 18.38 23.39
N GLY A 624 -4.65 18.74 24.62
CA GLY A 624 -3.90 18.45 25.82
C GLY A 624 -4.54 17.30 26.59
N LEU A 625 -3.86 16.16 26.70
CA LEU A 625 -4.33 15.02 27.47
C LEU A 625 -3.57 14.92 28.79
N VAL A 626 -4.29 14.81 29.90
CA VAL A 626 -3.66 14.71 31.22
C VAL A 626 -3.00 13.35 31.38
N SER A 627 -1.68 13.36 31.55
CA SER A 627 -0.87 12.15 31.70
C SER A 627 -1.16 11.45 33.03
N GLY A 628 -1.36 10.13 32.98
CA GLY A 628 -1.70 9.32 34.15
C GLY A 628 -3.16 9.48 34.59
N SER A 629 -4.02 10.04 33.74
CA SER A 629 -5.48 10.06 33.98
C SER A 629 -6.17 8.75 33.62
N GLY A 630 -5.45 7.80 33.01
CA GLY A 630 -5.93 6.46 32.65
C GLY A 630 -6.62 6.41 31.28
N ARG A 631 -7.06 5.19 30.93
CA ARG A 631 -7.98 4.90 29.80
C ARG A 631 -7.55 5.51 28.46
N GLU A 632 -8.49 6.07 27.70
CA GLU A 632 -8.29 6.53 26.32
C GLU A 632 -7.31 7.70 26.19
N ALA A 633 -7.22 8.55 27.23
CA ALA A 633 -6.23 9.62 27.26
C ALA A 633 -4.80 9.05 27.24
N ASP A 634 -4.48 8.12 28.16
CA ASP A 634 -3.15 7.51 28.19
C ASP A 634 -2.90 6.58 26.98
N LYS A 635 -3.93 5.91 26.45
CA LYS A 635 -3.79 5.14 25.20
C LYS A 635 -3.39 6.04 24.03
N LEU A 636 -4.05 7.19 23.84
CA LEU A 636 -3.73 8.12 22.75
C LEU A 636 -2.33 8.74 22.92
N LEU A 637 -1.90 9.05 24.15
CA LEU A 637 -0.55 9.54 24.42
C LEU A 637 0.57 8.53 24.08
N ASN A 638 0.23 7.24 23.98
CA ASN A 638 1.17 6.17 23.63
C ASN A 638 0.93 5.58 22.24
N ASP A 639 -0.04 6.11 21.48
CA ASP A 639 -0.42 5.61 20.17
C ASP A 639 0.53 6.15 19.08
N PRO A 640 1.42 5.32 18.49
CA PRO A 640 2.42 5.79 17.54
C PRO A 640 1.79 6.47 16.32
N MET A 641 0.60 6.03 15.90
CA MET A 641 -0.12 6.57 14.74
C MET A 641 -0.47 8.05 14.93
N TRP A 642 -0.68 8.49 16.16
CA TRP A 642 -1.06 9.86 16.50
C TRP A 642 0.08 10.67 17.13
N VAL A 643 1.01 10.01 17.83
CA VAL A 643 2.15 10.64 18.52
C VAL A 643 3.31 10.94 17.57
N GLN A 644 3.64 10.01 16.64
CA GLN A 644 4.72 10.20 15.67
C GLN A 644 4.33 11.15 14.52
N PHE A 645 3.27 11.91 14.70
CA PHE A 645 2.84 12.99 13.82
C PHE A 645 3.73 14.25 13.91
N LYS A 646 5.03 14.06 14.15
CA LYS A 646 6.08 15.07 14.00
C LYS A 646 6.80 14.76 12.67
N SER A 647 7.01 15.64 11.71
CA SER A 647 6.89 17.09 11.62
C SER A 647 6.87 17.47 10.12
N ASP A 648 6.35 18.66 9.80
CA ASP A 648 6.60 19.47 8.59
C ASP A 648 5.89 19.13 7.25
N ARG A 649 5.12 18.05 7.11
CA ARG A 649 4.57 17.71 5.77
C ARG A 649 3.26 18.42 5.38
N ILE A 650 2.43 18.87 6.32
CA ILE A 650 1.14 19.53 6.02
C ILE A 650 0.83 20.63 7.05
N ALA A 651 0.68 21.88 6.60
CA ALA A 651 0.28 22.99 7.45
C ALA A 651 -1.17 22.84 7.97
N GLY A 652 -1.43 23.24 9.21
CA GLY A 652 -2.78 23.24 9.81
C GLY A 652 -3.14 21.98 10.62
N GLN A 653 -2.16 21.12 10.93
CA GLN A 653 -2.37 19.91 11.73
C GLN A 653 -2.47 20.18 13.24
N GLY A 654 -3.31 19.39 13.92
CA GLY A 654 -3.52 19.49 15.37
C GLY A 654 -2.29 19.07 16.17
N ARG A 655 -2.17 19.57 17.40
CA ARG A 655 -1.04 19.28 18.28
C ARG A 655 -1.48 18.46 19.47
N LEU A 656 -0.83 17.33 19.70
CA LEU A 656 -1.04 16.50 20.89
C LEU A 656 0.01 16.82 21.96
N LEU A 657 -0.43 17.13 23.17
CA LEU A 657 0.44 17.45 24.31
C LEU A 657 0.05 16.59 25.51
N ALA A 658 1.05 15.99 26.15
CA ALA A 658 0.88 15.40 27.47
C ALA A 658 0.87 16.53 28.51
N LEU A 659 -0.23 16.65 29.25
CA LEU A 659 -0.40 17.63 30.31
C LEU A 659 -0.05 17.04 31.67
N ASP A 660 0.70 17.80 32.45
CA ASP A 660 0.97 17.59 33.86
C ASP A 660 0.63 18.88 34.64
N LYS A 661 0.93 18.92 35.95
CA LYS A 661 0.55 20.05 36.81
C LYS A 661 1.26 21.34 36.42
N SER A 662 2.45 21.24 35.82
CA SER A 662 3.27 22.37 35.40
C SER A 662 2.88 22.88 34.01
N THR A 663 2.45 22.00 33.11
CA THR A 663 2.12 22.34 31.72
C THR A 663 0.65 22.70 31.52
N LEU A 664 -0.26 22.27 32.41
CA LEU A 664 -1.70 22.55 32.31
C LEU A 664 -2.02 24.05 32.27
N ALA A 665 -1.44 24.85 33.17
CA ALA A 665 -1.69 26.29 33.21
C ALA A 665 -1.14 26.99 31.96
N MET A 666 0.03 26.55 31.46
CA MET A 666 0.64 27.09 30.25
C MET A 666 -0.16 26.74 28.99
N PHE A 667 -0.81 25.57 28.95
CA PHE A 667 -1.66 25.16 27.85
C PHE A 667 -2.96 26.00 27.77
N LEU A 668 -3.50 26.38 28.92
CA LEU A 668 -4.72 27.19 29.03
C LEU A 668 -4.50 28.67 28.72
N ALA A 669 -3.30 29.21 29.01
CA ALA A 669 -2.85 30.51 28.54
C ALA A 669 -2.67 30.48 27.01
#